data_AF-A0A261G8K1-F1
#
_entry.id   AF-A0A261G8K1-F1
#
_cell.length_a   1.000
_cell.length_b   1.000
_cell.length_c   1.000
_cell.angle_alpha   90.00
_cell.angle_beta   90.00
_cell.angle_gamma   90.00
#
_symmetry.space_group_name_H-M   'P 1'
#
loop_
_entity.id
_entity.type
_entity.pdbx_description
1 polymer ?
#
loop_
_entity_poly.entity_id
_entity_poly.type
_entity_poly.pdbx_seq_one_letter_code
_entity_poly.pdbx_strand_id
1 'polypeptide(L)'
;MTISKLQANFQLRKVLRLLFVISAACICSVFIVKIYPLISNTVFKIDFSSIIQSKHVLVIRTLLFLPICALPLSWISFGWRTTNDWIHKWRIAIGVVLVLSAVLLNINNSSLGIWNLFLNKPVGYGIVFGTPRGIRSDEFAVNTPLAFSQSSNHYGYFSNLFGNSPADMFIIKDAPVITPAELFRPFHWGYLLLGSSHGLAFYSSARLVTLFLVSYQFCLLITSDINSQGNNPALKHRGLAVLGATLITFAPVIQWWYAVNGLVEMIISTFLSILLLRIYVTTHNSIKRFAAALGIMLCAGMFMLTLYPAWMIPLLFIVLALGIWVLRSSWHEIAMRFQDWFGILSVIIIFIVLMMSVLHSSFQTIQQELSTIYPGRRISNGGGESVWSLFSTMAGLAFPFKEYVGHTNATEASSFVTVFPLGIVLSFFCMWKRKNKDFLIIALLLVTLFLGLYIFVGFIPLVAALTGLSHSISARAIIMFEFANVLLLIRAASLLPDKSNIFMKISVAVCCAIQGIGVYLSYNNYLGLFWLSAFEFVGALFAITLLTKSDVFRRISTTILVMVLSISGFSVNPVQYSTDALTRQPVVEEVQKVDSKSPGKWIVAGGDSHLFAQMLVANGIPTSNALSVTPDWKLWRILDKSGRYRRAYNRYAFMSVMLVDRPLKSDEKMVTTGAFDRLDVIFNLEQLHQIGVRYILAAGDIHTITINKYRVRQVGATISGLTPYEIITPQSE
;
A
#
# COMPACT_ATOMS: atom_id res chain seq x y z
N MET A 1 23.09 -29.70 -48.41
CA MET A 1 23.11 -29.33 -46.97
C MET A 1 21.67 -29.41 -46.46
N THR A 2 21.33 -30.47 -45.73
CA THR A 2 19.94 -30.87 -45.39
C THR A 2 19.27 -29.90 -44.40
N ILE A 3 17.97 -29.67 -44.57
CA ILE A 3 17.11 -28.79 -43.74
C ILE A 3 17.28 -29.06 -42.23
N SER A 4 17.55 -30.32 -41.84
CA SER A 4 17.85 -30.71 -40.46
C SER A 4 19.12 -30.06 -39.88
N LYS A 5 20.20 -29.91 -40.67
CA LYS A 5 21.43 -29.22 -40.24
C LYS A 5 21.22 -27.72 -40.07
N LEU A 6 20.38 -27.11 -40.89
CA LEU A 6 20.02 -25.69 -40.77
C LEU A 6 19.15 -25.42 -39.53
N GLN A 7 18.19 -26.30 -39.23
CA GLN A 7 17.38 -26.22 -38.01
C GLN A 7 18.22 -26.46 -36.74
N ALA A 8 19.13 -27.43 -36.75
CA ALA A 8 20.06 -27.69 -35.64
C ALA A 8 20.99 -26.48 -35.38
N ASN A 9 21.56 -25.88 -36.43
CA ASN A 9 22.38 -24.67 -36.31
C ASN A 9 21.61 -23.46 -35.78
N PHE A 10 20.33 -23.32 -36.16
CA PHE A 10 19.48 -22.25 -35.66
C PHE A 10 19.12 -22.41 -34.18
N GLN A 11 18.81 -23.64 -33.74
CA GLN A 11 18.57 -23.94 -32.32
C GLN A 11 19.84 -23.75 -31.48
N LEU A 12 21.00 -24.21 -31.97
CA LEU A 12 22.29 -24.01 -31.31
C LEU A 12 22.60 -22.52 -31.10
N ARG A 13 22.39 -21.67 -32.11
CA ARG A 13 22.56 -20.22 -31.99
C ARG A 13 21.65 -19.58 -30.94
N LYS A 14 20.40 -20.04 -30.82
CA LYS A 14 19.47 -19.55 -29.78
C LYS A 14 19.93 -19.95 -28.39
N VAL A 15 20.36 -21.20 -28.22
CA VAL A 15 20.90 -21.70 -26.95
C VAL A 15 22.15 -20.91 -26.55
N LEU A 16 23.08 -20.69 -27.47
CA LEU A 16 24.29 -19.90 -27.21
C LEU A 16 23.97 -18.46 -26.79
N ARG A 17 23.00 -17.80 -27.45
CA ARG A 17 22.54 -16.46 -27.06
C ARG A 17 21.90 -16.44 -25.67
N LEU A 18 21.11 -17.46 -25.34
CA LEU A 18 20.49 -17.57 -24.02
C LEU A 18 21.54 -17.79 -22.93
N LEU A 19 22.50 -18.69 -23.16
CA LEU A 19 23.63 -18.91 -22.26
C LEU A 19 24.45 -17.63 -22.06
N PHE A 20 24.70 -16.88 -23.14
CA PHE A 20 25.36 -15.58 -23.05
C PHE A 20 24.57 -14.59 -22.17
N VAL A 21 23.26 -14.42 -22.41
CA VAL A 21 22.41 -13.51 -21.62
C VAL A 21 22.44 -13.89 -20.14
N ILE A 22 22.27 -15.18 -19.82
CA ILE A 22 22.26 -15.65 -18.43
C ILE A 22 23.62 -15.43 -17.77
N SER A 23 24.71 -15.86 -18.40
CA SER A 23 26.06 -15.73 -17.85
C SER A 23 26.47 -14.26 -17.67
N ALA A 24 26.22 -13.41 -18.68
CA ALA A 24 26.51 -11.99 -18.60
C ALA A 24 25.65 -11.29 -17.54
N ALA A 25 24.35 -11.62 -17.44
CA ALA A 25 23.50 -11.08 -16.39
C ALA A 25 23.99 -11.48 -15.00
N CYS A 26 24.37 -12.75 -14.78
CA CYS A 26 24.95 -13.22 -13.52
C CYS A 26 26.22 -12.43 -13.15
N ILE A 27 27.15 -12.24 -14.09
CA ILE A 27 28.38 -11.46 -13.87
C ILE A 27 28.04 -10.02 -13.48
N CYS A 28 27.16 -9.37 -14.24
CA CYS A 28 26.71 -8.01 -13.96
C CYS A 28 26.05 -7.90 -12.58
N SER A 29 25.18 -8.84 -12.20
CA SER A 29 24.50 -8.84 -10.91
C SER A 29 25.47 -9.03 -9.75
N VAL A 30 26.46 -9.92 -9.87
CA VAL A 30 27.51 -10.09 -8.85
C VAL A 30 28.36 -8.81 -8.72
N PHE A 31 28.68 -8.16 -9.84
CA PHE A 31 29.40 -6.87 -9.81
C PHE A 31 28.57 -5.79 -9.09
N ILE A 32 27.27 -5.67 -9.41
CA ILE A 32 26.35 -4.74 -8.73
C ILE A 32 26.30 -5.02 -7.23
N VAL A 33 26.24 -6.30 -6.81
CA VAL A 33 26.24 -6.67 -5.39
C VAL A 33 27.53 -6.22 -4.68
N LYS A 34 28.70 -6.27 -5.34
CA LYS A 34 29.97 -5.79 -4.76
C LYS A 34 30.00 -4.28 -4.57
N ILE A 35 29.42 -3.51 -5.51
CA ILE A 35 29.36 -2.04 -5.40
C ILE A 35 28.14 -1.54 -4.61
N TYR A 36 27.18 -2.42 -4.30
CA TYR A 36 25.95 -2.05 -3.62
C TYR A 36 26.15 -1.33 -2.27
N PRO A 37 27.13 -1.70 -1.41
CA PRO A 37 27.40 -0.94 -0.19
C PRO A 37 27.67 0.55 -0.43
N LEU A 38 28.43 0.88 -1.49
CA LEU A 38 28.69 2.26 -1.89
C LEU A 38 27.39 2.95 -2.35
N ILE A 39 26.62 2.29 -3.22
CA ILE A 39 25.33 2.81 -3.70
C ILE A 39 24.39 3.07 -2.53
N SER A 40 24.29 2.12 -1.60
CA SER A 40 23.44 2.22 -0.42
C SER A 40 23.83 3.38 0.48
N ASN A 41 25.12 3.55 0.76
CA ASN A 41 25.58 4.66 1.58
C ASN A 41 25.26 6.02 0.93
N THR A 42 25.47 6.14 -0.39
CA THR A 42 25.20 7.39 -1.11
C THR A 42 23.71 7.70 -1.22
N VAL A 43 22.91 6.72 -1.66
CA VAL A 43 21.50 6.89 -2.05
C VAL A 43 20.53 6.67 -0.89
N PHE A 44 20.76 5.63 -0.08
CA PHE A 44 19.84 5.20 0.98
C PHE A 44 20.30 5.55 2.39
N LYS A 45 21.52 6.09 2.53
CA LYS A 45 22.15 6.45 3.82
C LYS A 45 22.26 5.28 4.80
N ILE A 46 22.33 4.05 4.27
CA ILE A 46 22.66 2.87 5.06
C ILE A 46 24.11 2.51 4.79
N ASP A 47 24.93 2.64 5.83
CA ASP A 47 26.30 2.16 5.83
C ASP A 47 26.35 0.67 6.19
N PHE A 48 26.86 -0.12 5.25
CA PHE A 48 27.07 -1.56 5.44
C PHE A 48 28.51 -1.91 5.82
N SER A 49 29.42 -0.93 5.96
CA SER A 49 30.83 -1.15 6.28
C SER A 49 31.03 -1.84 7.64
N SER A 50 30.15 -1.53 8.60
CA SER A 50 30.14 -2.09 9.96
C SER A 50 29.19 -3.28 10.14
N ILE A 51 28.50 -3.71 9.08
CA ILE A 51 27.48 -4.77 9.13
C ILE A 51 27.94 -6.00 8.36
N ILE A 52 28.17 -7.11 9.05
CA ILE A 52 28.43 -8.39 8.40
C ILE A 52 27.14 -8.90 7.77
N GLN A 53 27.03 -8.76 6.46
CA GLN A 53 25.87 -9.24 5.69
C GLN A 53 25.85 -10.76 5.64
N SER A 54 24.68 -11.36 5.88
CA SER A 54 24.54 -12.81 5.77
C SER A 54 24.68 -13.26 4.31
N LYS A 55 25.18 -14.50 4.11
CA LYS A 55 25.29 -15.11 2.78
C LYS A 55 23.92 -15.13 2.05
N HIS A 56 22.84 -15.34 2.80
CA HIS A 56 21.48 -15.31 2.27
C HIS A 56 21.11 -13.96 1.64
N VAL A 57 21.40 -12.85 2.33
CA VAL A 57 21.12 -11.50 1.80
C VAL A 57 21.90 -11.24 0.52
N LEU A 58 23.17 -11.66 0.44
CA LEU A 58 23.98 -11.49 -0.77
C LEU A 58 23.41 -12.29 -1.96
N VAL A 59 23.04 -13.55 -1.75
CA VAL A 59 22.42 -14.40 -2.78
C VAL A 59 21.10 -13.81 -3.25
N ILE A 60 20.23 -13.41 -2.32
CA ILE A 60 18.95 -12.78 -2.64
C ILE A 60 19.16 -11.50 -3.44
N ARG A 61 20.15 -10.67 -3.06
CA ARG A 61 20.48 -9.44 -3.78
C ARG A 61 20.96 -9.73 -5.20
N THR A 62 21.75 -10.79 -5.41
CA THR A 62 22.12 -11.24 -6.76
C THR A 62 20.90 -11.67 -7.57
N LEU A 63 19.98 -12.45 -6.99
CA LEU A 63 18.75 -12.89 -7.64
C LEU A 63 17.81 -11.73 -7.98
N LEU A 64 17.77 -10.68 -7.15
CA LEU A 64 17.00 -9.46 -7.38
C LEU A 64 17.53 -8.68 -8.60
N PHE A 65 18.85 -8.54 -8.71
CA PHE A 65 19.47 -7.80 -9.83
C PHE A 65 19.55 -8.60 -11.13
N LEU A 66 19.46 -9.93 -11.07
CA LEU A 66 19.52 -10.80 -12.25
C LEU A 66 18.50 -10.45 -13.35
N PRO A 67 17.19 -10.36 -13.09
CA PRO A 67 16.21 -9.99 -14.13
C PRO A 67 16.41 -8.55 -14.64
N ILE A 68 16.90 -7.65 -13.80
CA ILE A 68 17.19 -6.24 -14.17
C ILE A 68 18.33 -6.19 -15.21
N CYS A 69 19.37 -7.00 -15.03
CA CYS A 69 20.47 -7.11 -15.98
C CYS A 69 20.08 -7.93 -17.23
N ALA A 70 19.30 -9.00 -17.07
CA ALA A 70 18.93 -9.90 -18.14
C ALA A 70 18.02 -9.25 -19.21
N LEU A 71 17.17 -8.29 -18.82
CA LEU A 71 16.22 -7.67 -19.74
C LEU A 71 16.90 -6.85 -20.86
N PRO A 72 17.80 -5.89 -20.58
CA PRO A 72 18.55 -5.19 -21.63
C PRO A 72 19.40 -6.13 -22.51
N LEU A 73 20.07 -7.11 -21.90
CA LEU A 73 20.86 -8.12 -22.62
C LEU A 73 19.99 -8.97 -23.55
N SER A 74 18.75 -9.25 -23.16
CA SER A 74 17.76 -9.94 -23.99
C SER A 74 17.30 -9.07 -25.16
N TRP A 75 17.13 -7.76 -24.98
CA TRP A 75 16.84 -6.85 -26.10
C TRP A 75 17.97 -6.81 -27.12
N ILE A 76 19.24 -6.82 -26.67
CA ILE A 76 20.42 -6.86 -27.54
C ILE A 76 20.51 -8.21 -28.27
N SER A 77 20.31 -9.33 -27.56
CA SER A 77 20.56 -10.67 -28.10
C SER A 77 19.43 -11.21 -28.98
N PHE A 78 18.17 -10.90 -28.65
CA PHE A 78 16.98 -11.45 -29.32
C PHE A 78 16.14 -10.39 -30.05
N GLY A 79 16.43 -9.11 -29.84
CA GLY A 79 15.71 -7.99 -30.43
C GLY A 79 14.49 -7.55 -29.61
N TRP A 80 14.26 -6.22 -29.59
CA TRP A 80 13.18 -5.58 -28.82
C TRP A 80 11.81 -6.24 -29.00
N ARG A 81 11.40 -6.53 -30.24
CA ARG A 81 10.07 -7.07 -30.54
C ARG A 81 9.91 -8.49 -29.99
N THR A 82 10.84 -9.39 -30.32
CA THR A 82 10.83 -10.79 -29.89
C THR A 82 10.78 -10.91 -28.37
N THR A 83 11.63 -10.16 -27.67
CA THR A 83 11.71 -10.19 -26.21
C THR A 83 10.41 -9.71 -25.57
N ASN A 84 9.87 -8.57 -26.04
CA ASN A 84 8.66 -8.00 -25.46
C ASN A 84 7.38 -8.78 -25.83
N ASP A 85 7.34 -9.43 -27.00
CA ASP A 85 6.27 -10.37 -27.37
C ASP A 85 6.28 -11.60 -26.44
N TRP A 86 7.47 -12.12 -26.10
CA TRP A 86 7.62 -13.22 -25.15
C TRP A 86 7.19 -12.80 -23.73
N ILE A 87 7.64 -11.65 -23.24
CA ILE A 87 7.24 -11.11 -21.93
C ILE A 87 5.72 -10.91 -21.89
N HIS A 88 5.14 -10.29 -22.92
CA HIS A 88 3.70 -10.10 -22.99
C HIS A 88 2.96 -11.44 -22.94
N LYS A 89 3.37 -12.43 -23.74
CA LYS A 89 2.76 -13.77 -23.76
C LYS A 89 2.80 -14.45 -22.39
N TRP A 90 3.94 -14.38 -21.70
CA TRP A 90 4.19 -15.11 -20.45
C TRP A 90 3.99 -14.26 -19.18
N ARG A 91 3.50 -13.03 -19.28
CA ARG A 91 3.39 -12.05 -18.17
C ARG A 91 2.75 -12.60 -16.89
N ILE A 92 1.70 -13.42 -17.02
CA ILE A 92 1.02 -14.02 -15.86
C ILE A 92 1.93 -15.05 -15.20
N ALA A 93 2.56 -15.94 -15.98
CA ALA A 93 3.50 -16.94 -15.46
C ALA A 93 4.73 -16.28 -14.81
N ILE A 94 5.28 -15.22 -15.43
CA ILE A 94 6.36 -14.42 -14.84
C ILE A 94 5.91 -13.84 -13.49
N GLY A 95 4.71 -13.25 -13.43
CA GLY A 95 4.15 -12.74 -12.19
C GLY A 95 4.04 -13.80 -11.09
N VAL A 96 3.50 -14.99 -11.43
CA VAL A 96 3.42 -16.12 -10.49
C VAL A 96 4.80 -16.54 -10.00
N VAL A 97 5.80 -16.66 -10.89
CA VAL A 97 7.17 -16.99 -10.51
C VAL A 97 7.76 -15.93 -9.59
N LEU A 98 7.50 -14.63 -9.80
CA LEU A 98 7.97 -13.57 -8.91
C LEU A 98 7.38 -13.68 -7.51
N VAL A 99 6.07 -13.92 -7.39
CA VAL A 99 5.39 -14.11 -6.09
C VAL A 99 5.95 -15.35 -5.38
N LEU A 100 6.02 -16.48 -6.08
CA LEU A 100 6.55 -17.72 -5.51
C LEU A 100 8.01 -17.57 -5.09
N SER A 101 8.84 -16.87 -5.88
CA SER A 101 10.24 -16.63 -5.53
C SER A 101 10.36 -15.75 -4.28
N ALA A 102 9.54 -14.68 -4.17
CA ALA A 102 9.54 -13.82 -2.99
C ALA A 102 9.14 -14.60 -1.72
N VAL A 103 8.13 -15.46 -1.83
CA VAL A 103 7.71 -16.37 -0.75
C VAL A 103 8.83 -17.34 -0.40
N LEU A 104 9.35 -18.11 -1.35
CA LEU A 104 10.39 -19.12 -1.11
C LEU A 104 11.68 -18.54 -0.52
N LEU A 105 12.05 -17.31 -0.93
CA LEU A 105 13.22 -16.61 -0.41
C LEU A 105 12.94 -15.84 0.89
N ASN A 106 11.68 -15.85 1.37
CA ASN A 106 11.20 -15.14 2.54
C ASN A 106 11.52 -13.64 2.51
N ILE A 107 11.21 -13.01 1.38
CA ILE A 107 11.45 -11.59 1.10
C ILE A 107 10.13 -10.82 1.18
N ASN A 108 10.13 -9.71 1.91
CA ASN A 108 8.98 -8.82 2.02
C ASN A 108 9.36 -7.36 1.79
N ASN A 109 8.35 -6.50 1.69
CA ASN A 109 8.50 -5.08 1.42
C ASN A 109 8.28 -4.17 2.65
N SER A 110 8.35 -4.77 3.85
CA SER A 110 8.05 -4.08 5.11
C SER A 110 9.23 -3.29 5.64
N SER A 111 8.94 -2.20 6.35
CA SER A 111 9.93 -1.41 7.09
C SER A 111 10.29 -2.02 8.45
N LEU A 112 10.12 -3.33 8.63
CA LEU A 112 10.44 -4.06 9.87
C LEU A 112 11.86 -3.77 10.41
N GLY A 113 12.84 -3.46 9.56
CA GLY A 113 14.19 -3.08 9.98
C GLY A 113 14.24 -1.88 10.93
N ILE A 114 13.17 -1.05 10.99
CA ILE A 114 13.03 0.02 11.97
C ILE A 114 13.00 -0.51 13.42
N TRP A 115 12.52 -1.73 13.68
CA TRP A 115 12.57 -2.31 15.02
C TRP A 115 14.00 -2.45 15.56
N ASN A 116 14.99 -2.66 14.68
CA ASN A 116 16.39 -2.66 15.09
C ASN A 116 16.82 -1.30 15.63
N LEU A 117 16.32 -0.18 15.06
CA LEU A 117 16.61 1.16 15.56
C LEU A 117 16.14 1.34 17.01
N PHE A 118 14.89 0.97 17.29
CA PHE A 118 14.32 1.05 18.64
C PHE A 118 15.04 0.16 19.66
N LEU A 119 15.68 -0.92 19.19
CA LEU A 119 16.41 -1.86 20.04
C LEU A 119 17.93 -1.62 20.06
N ASN A 120 18.39 -0.44 19.60
CA ASN A 120 19.80 -0.04 19.54
C ASN A 120 20.67 -0.99 18.71
N LYS A 121 20.11 -1.52 17.61
CA LYS A 121 20.80 -2.38 16.63
C LYS A 121 20.90 -1.67 15.27
N PRO A 122 21.96 -1.93 14.48
CA PRO A 122 22.07 -1.46 13.10
C PRO A 122 20.82 -1.79 12.25
N VAL A 123 20.22 -0.75 11.64
CA VAL A 123 19.01 -0.86 10.80
C VAL A 123 19.24 -1.73 9.55
N GLY A 124 20.48 -1.82 9.06
CA GLY A 124 20.84 -2.57 7.85
C GLY A 124 20.77 -4.10 7.97
N TYR A 125 20.53 -4.68 9.15
CA TYR A 125 20.39 -6.12 9.29
C TYR A 125 19.17 -6.64 8.50
N GLY A 126 19.41 -7.61 7.61
CA GLY A 126 18.36 -8.21 6.78
C GLY A 126 17.94 -7.37 5.56
N ILE A 127 18.53 -6.20 5.33
CA ILE A 127 18.15 -5.32 4.20
C ILE A 127 18.84 -5.77 2.90
N VAL A 128 18.02 -6.19 1.93
CA VAL A 128 18.47 -6.59 0.59
C VAL A 128 18.62 -5.36 -0.30
N PHE A 129 17.62 -4.48 -0.34
CA PHE A 129 17.58 -3.27 -1.17
C PHE A 129 16.80 -2.14 -0.48
N GLY A 130 17.18 -0.88 -0.69
CA GLY A 130 16.46 0.28 -0.17
C GLY A 130 16.76 0.59 1.30
N THR A 131 15.87 1.34 1.95
CA THR A 131 15.97 1.69 3.38
C THR A 131 14.61 1.60 4.09
N PRO A 132 14.56 1.04 5.31
CA PRO A 132 13.35 1.07 6.14
C PRO A 132 12.90 2.50 6.43
N ARG A 133 11.57 2.71 6.52
CA ARG A 133 10.99 4.04 6.69
C ARG A 133 10.23 4.13 8.01
N GLY A 134 10.76 4.89 8.97
CA GLY A 134 10.10 5.12 10.26
C GLY A 134 8.73 5.80 10.12
N ILE A 135 8.56 6.66 9.11
CA ILE A 135 7.29 7.34 8.83
C ILE A 135 6.14 6.41 8.38
N ARG A 136 6.44 5.15 8.08
CA ARG A 136 5.46 4.13 7.67
C ARG A 136 5.03 3.25 8.84
N SER A 137 4.90 3.84 10.03
CA SER A 137 4.53 3.15 11.28
C SER A 137 3.22 2.38 11.17
N ASP A 138 2.24 2.88 10.42
CA ASP A 138 0.97 2.17 10.19
C ASP A 138 1.18 0.79 9.52
N GLU A 139 2.26 0.63 8.76
CA GLU A 139 2.61 -0.65 8.15
C GLU A 139 3.35 -1.56 9.14
N PHE A 140 4.51 -1.13 9.65
CA PHE A 140 5.40 -2.02 10.42
C PHE A 140 5.04 -2.12 11.91
N ALA A 141 4.29 -1.15 12.45
CA ALA A 141 3.91 -1.08 13.86
C ALA A 141 2.40 -1.25 14.10
N VAL A 142 1.55 -1.23 13.06
CA VAL A 142 0.11 -1.52 13.19
C VAL A 142 -0.26 -2.78 12.43
N ASN A 143 -0.31 -2.72 11.10
CA ASN A 143 -0.88 -3.80 10.29
C ASN A 143 -0.07 -5.09 10.38
N THR A 144 1.27 -4.99 10.34
CA THR A 144 2.12 -6.18 10.46
C THR A 144 2.00 -6.85 11.83
N PRO A 145 2.10 -6.13 12.98
CA PRO A 145 1.81 -6.71 14.29
C PRO A 145 0.41 -7.32 14.43
N LEU A 146 -0.63 -6.66 13.91
CA LEU A 146 -2.00 -7.20 13.90
C LEU A 146 -2.05 -8.54 13.16
N ALA A 147 -1.46 -8.62 11.96
CA ALA A 147 -1.41 -9.85 11.19
C ALA A 147 -0.59 -10.96 11.88
N PHE A 148 0.53 -10.62 12.51
CA PHE A 148 1.43 -11.59 13.14
C PHE A 148 0.82 -12.19 14.42
N SER A 149 0.11 -11.36 15.19
CA SER A 149 -0.60 -11.80 16.40
C SER A 149 -1.60 -12.93 16.13
N GLN A 150 -2.14 -13.01 14.91
CA GLN A 150 -3.13 -14.02 14.55
C GLN A 150 -2.58 -15.44 14.54
N SER A 151 -1.28 -15.61 14.32
CA SER A 151 -0.64 -16.93 14.46
C SER A 151 -0.81 -17.50 15.87
N SER A 152 -0.72 -16.65 16.90
CA SER A 152 -0.90 -17.01 18.31
C SER A 152 -2.38 -17.06 18.72
N ASN A 153 -3.26 -16.44 17.94
CA ASN A 153 -4.72 -16.47 18.12
C ASN A 153 -5.39 -17.58 17.28
N HIS A 154 -4.62 -18.47 16.66
CA HIS A 154 -5.12 -19.48 15.71
C HIS A 154 -6.03 -18.90 14.61
N TYR A 155 -5.76 -17.66 14.20
CA TYR A 155 -6.54 -16.89 13.21
C TYR A 155 -8.03 -16.78 13.59
N GLY A 156 -8.34 -16.76 14.88
CA GLY A 156 -9.70 -16.59 15.40
C GLY A 156 -10.25 -15.18 15.16
N TYR A 157 -11.58 -15.08 15.04
CA TYR A 157 -12.27 -13.81 14.74
C TYR A 157 -12.06 -12.74 15.82
N PHE A 158 -12.02 -13.15 17.09
CA PHE A 158 -11.73 -12.28 18.23
C PHE A 158 -10.40 -12.68 18.87
N SER A 159 -9.64 -11.70 19.34
CA SER A 159 -8.35 -11.89 20.01
C SER A 159 -8.31 -11.25 21.38
N ASN A 160 -7.81 -12.00 22.38
CA ASN A 160 -7.59 -11.50 23.74
C ASN A 160 -6.18 -10.91 23.94
N LEU A 161 -5.37 -10.81 22.88
CA LEU A 161 -4.00 -10.31 22.95
C LEU A 161 -3.94 -8.78 23.14
N PHE A 162 -4.99 -8.07 22.75
CA PHE A 162 -5.00 -6.60 22.69
C PHE A 162 -5.91 -6.02 23.76
N GLY A 163 -5.38 -5.16 24.63
CA GLY A 163 -6.20 -4.47 25.61
C GLY A 163 -6.84 -5.42 26.62
N ASN A 164 -7.94 -5.02 27.25
CA ASN A 164 -8.64 -5.72 28.33
C ASN A 164 -9.97 -6.35 27.91
N SER A 165 -10.29 -6.27 26.62
CA SER A 165 -11.50 -6.83 26.03
C SER A 165 -11.15 -7.54 24.72
N PRO A 166 -11.90 -8.59 24.32
CA PRO A 166 -11.66 -9.26 23.04
C PRO A 166 -11.73 -8.26 21.87
N ALA A 167 -10.69 -8.22 21.05
CA ALA A 167 -10.62 -7.38 19.88
C ALA A 167 -11.13 -8.11 18.64
N ASP A 168 -12.02 -7.49 17.89
CA ASP A 168 -12.43 -7.94 16.56
C ASP A 168 -11.27 -7.78 15.58
N MET A 169 -10.80 -8.91 15.03
CA MET A 169 -9.62 -8.95 14.17
C MET A 169 -10.00 -8.85 12.69
N PHE A 170 -11.26 -9.07 12.34
CA PHE A 170 -11.72 -9.07 10.96
C PHE A 170 -12.11 -7.66 10.50
N ILE A 171 -12.98 -6.98 11.24
CA ILE A 171 -13.41 -5.61 10.92
C ILE A 171 -12.52 -4.58 11.62
N ILE A 172 -12.18 -3.51 10.88
CA ILE A 172 -11.32 -2.38 11.26
C ILE A 172 -9.85 -2.74 11.49
N LYS A 173 -9.54 -3.84 12.19
CA LYS A 173 -8.15 -4.32 12.36
C LYS A 173 -7.56 -4.94 11.08
N ASP A 174 -8.42 -5.37 10.15
CA ASP A 174 -8.03 -5.92 8.84
C ASP A 174 -6.93 -7.00 8.93
N ALA A 175 -7.06 -7.90 9.90
CA ALA A 175 -6.10 -8.99 10.12
C ALA A 175 -6.59 -10.29 9.44
N PRO A 176 -5.70 -11.26 9.15
CA PRO A 176 -6.06 -12.54 8.56
C PRO A 176 -6.86 -13.38 9.57
N VAL A 177 -8.09 -13.76 9.21
CA VAL A 177 -9.00 -14.55 10.06
C VAL A 177 -9.55 -15.74 9.28
N ILE A 178 -9.72 -16.89 9.95
CA ILE A 178 -10.41 -18.05 9.35
C ILE A 178 -11.91 -17.83 9.43
N THR A 179 -12.49 -17.30 8.35
CA THR A 179 -13.93 -17.10 8.17
C THR A 179 -14.30 -17.23 6.69
N PRO A 180 -15.51 -17.68 6.32
CA PRO A 180 -15.92 -17.71 4.92
C PRO A 180 -15.78 -16.36 4.19
N ALA A 181 -15.95 -15.25 4.92
CA ALA A 181 -15.82 -13.90 4.36
C ALA A 181 -14.37 -13.51 4.02
N GLU A 182 -13.36 -14.25 4.50
CA GLU A 182 -11.95 -14.07 4.14
C GLU A 182 -11.71 -14.38 2.65
N LEU A 183 -12.68 -15.00 1.98
CA LEU A 183 -12.74 -15.13 0.52
C LEU A 183 -12.53 -13.77 -0.19
N PHE A 184 -12.98 -12.67 0.43
CA PHE A 184 -12.84 -11.31 -0.11
C PHE A 184 -11.47 -10.66 0.14
N ARG A 185 -10.58 -11.32 0.89
CA ARG A 185 -9.22 -10.83 1.20
C ARG A 185 -8.15 -11.83 0.73
N PRO A 186 -8.07 -12.13 -0.58
CA PRO A 186 -7.15 -13.13 -1.11
C PRO A 186 -5.67 -12.88 -0.78
N PHE A 187 -5.28 -11.62 -0.55
CA PHE A 187 -3.90 -11.31 -0.17
C PHE A 187 -3.55 -11.74 1.26
N HIS A 188 -4.54 -11.96 2.13
CA HIS A 188 -4.32 -12.49 3.47
C HIS A 188 -4.10 -14.00 3.51
N TRP A 189 -4.48 -14.73 2.45
CA TRP A 189 -4.39 -16.20 2.44
C TRP A 189 -2.96 -16.70 2.62
N GLY A 190 -1.96 -15.90 2.21
CA GLY A 190 -0.57 -16.21 2.50
C GLY A 190 -0.30 -16.39 4.00
N TYR A 191 -0.88 -15.52 4.85
CA TYR A 191 -0.74 -15.65 6.30
C TYR A 191 -1.41 -16.92 6.84
N LEU A 192 -2.59 -17.25 6.33
CA LEU A 192 -3.38 -18.41 6.75
C LEU A 192 -2.72 -19.73 6.36
N LEU A 193 -2.11 -19.79 5.18
CA LEU A 193 -1.57 -21.02 4.60
C LEU A 193 -0.08 -21.23 4.89
N LEU A 194 0.70 -20.15 5.05
CA LEU A 194 2.16 -20.19 5.09
C LEU A 194 2.75 -19.63 6.40
N GLY A 195 1.92 -19.17 7.33
CA GLY A 195 2.34 -18.51 8.58
C GLY A 195 2.79 -17.07 8.39
N SER A 196 3.20 -16.41 9.48
CA SER A 196 3.41 -14.95 9.50
C SER A 196 4.48 -14.44 8.52
N SER A 197 5.66 -15.07 8.50
CA SER A 197 6.79 -14.57 7.69
C SER A 197 6.59 -14.77 6.19
N HIS A 198 6.29 -16.00 5.76
CA HIS A 198 6.03 -16.30 4.36
C HIS A 198 4.69 -15.69 3.89
N GLY A 199 3.73 -15.52 4.80
CA GLY A 199 2.50 -14.80 4.55
C GLY A 199 2.72 -13.32 4.26
N LEU A 200 3.61 -12.63 4.99
CA LEU A 200 3.98 -11.25 4.70
C LEU A 200 4.70 -11.10 3.34
N ALA A 201 5.55 -12.08 3.00
CA ALA A 201 6.19 -12.15 1.69
C ALA A 201 5.15 -12.31 0.55
N PHE A 202 4.15 -13.17 0.75
CA PHE A 202 3.03 -13.32 -0.19
C PHE A 202 2.18 -12.05 -0.28
N TYR A 203 1.74 -11.51 0.86
CA TYR A 203 0.91 -10.30 0.94
C TYR A 203 1.57 -9.13 0.20
N SER A 204 2.87 -8.92 0.42
CA SER A 204 3.63 -7.87 -0.27
C SER A 204 3.77 -8.16 -1.76
N SER A 205 4.30 -9.32 -2.15
CA SER A 205 4.63 -9.57 -3.56
C SER A 205 3.39 -9.75 -4.44
N ALA A 206 2.36 -10.45 -3.95
CA ALA A 206 1.13 -10.73 -4.71
C ALA A 206 0.37 -9.44 -5.03
N ARG A 207 0.30 -8.49 -4.09
CA ARG A 207 -0.35 -7.19 -4.31
C ARG A 207 0.37 -6.38 -5.38
N LEU A 208 1.70 -6.32 -5.35
CA LEU A 208 2.50 -5.55 -6.32
C LEU A 208 2.33 -6.11 -7.73
N VAL A 209 2.51 -7.42 -7.87
CA VAL A 209 2.41 -8.12 -9.15
C VAL A 209 0.99 -8.04 -9.70
N THR A 210 -0.03 -8.26 -8.87
CA THR A 210 -1.43 -8.19 -9.29
C THR A 210 -1.81 -6.78 -9.72
N LEU A 211 -1.43 -5.75 -8.94
CA LEU A 211 -1.67 -4.35 -9.30
C LEU A 211 -1.06 -4.02 -10.66
N PHE A 212 0.20 -4.41 -10.90
CA PHE A 212 0.85 -4.17 -12.18
C PHE A 212 0.17 -4.89 -13.34
N LEU A 213 -0.12 -6.18 -13.19
CA LEU A 213 -0.72 -6.99 -14.26
C LEU A 213 -2.15 -6.55 -14.61
N VAL A 214 -2.97 -6.26 -13.58
CA VAL A 214 -4.34 -5.79 -13.77
C VAL A 214 -4.35 -4.38 -14.34
N SER A 215 -3.50 -3.47 -13.83
CA SER A 215 -3.35 -2.12 -14.40
C SER A 215 -2.89 -2.18 -15.86
N TYR A 216 -1.93 -3.05 -16.18
CA TYR A 216 -1.47 -3.27 -17.56
C TYR A 216 -2.61 -3.75 -18.45
N GLN A 217 -3.38 -4.75 -18.00
CA GLN A 217 -4.50 -5.30 -18.76
C GLN A 217 -5.64 -4.28 -18.94
N PHE A 218 -5.89 -3.43 -17.93
CA PHE A 218 -6.83 -2.32 -18.00
C PHE A 218 -6.34 -1.23 -18.94
N CYS A 219 -5.06 -0.86 -18.89
CA CYS A 219 -4.49 0.11 -19.82
C CYS A 219 -4.54 -0.40 -21.27
N LEU A 220 -4.34 -1.70 -21.52
CA LEU A 220 -4.58 -2.28 -22.84
C LEU A 220 -6.05 -2.12 -23.28
N LEU A 221 -7.00 -2.26 -22.37
CA LEU A 221 -8.42 -2.05 -22.66
C LEU A 221 -8.69 -0.58 -23.03
N ILE A 222 -8.31 0.38 -22.21
CA ILE A 222 -8.62 1.81 -22.46
C ILE A 222 -7.79 2.41 -23.60
N THR A 223 -6.67 1.80 -23.99
CA THR A 223 -5.89 2.24 -25.17
C THR A 223 -6.31 1.54 -26.46
N SER A 224 -7.12 0.49 -26.37
CA SER A 224 -7.76 -0.11 -27.54
C SER A 224 -8.93 0.75 -28.01
N ASP A 225 -9.11 0.88 -29.32
CA ASP A 225 -10.34 1.43 -29.86
C ASP A 225 -11.40 0.32 -29.87
N ILE A 226 -12.25 0.30 -28.84
CA ILE A 226 -13.33 -0.69 -28.69
C ILE A 226 -14.28 -0.66 -29.90
N ASN A 227 -14.36 0.47 -30.62
CA ASN A 227 -15.23 0.66 -31.78
C ASN A 227 -14.56 0.31 -33.12
N SER A 228 -13.26 0.00 -33.13
CA SER A 228 -12.56 -0.35 -34.37
C SER A 228 -12.78 -1.85 -34.67
N GLN A 229 -13.71 -2.15 -35.58
CA GLN A 229 -13.92 -3.48 -36.12
C GLN A 229 -12.69 -3.92 -36.93
N GLY A 230 -11.75 -4.61 -36.28
CA GLY A 230 -10.56 -5.18 -36.93
C GLY A 230 -9.81 -6.15 -36.02
N ASN A 231 -9.31 -7.25 -36.60
CA ASN A 231 -8.60 -8.30 -35.88
C ASN A 231 -7.34 -7.77 -35.14
N ASN A 232 -7.27 -8.06 -33.83
CA ASN A 232 -6.19 -7.79 -32.86
C ASN A 232 -5.98 -6.32 -32.41
N PRO A 233 -6.74 -5.84 -31.40
CA PRO A 233 -6.57 -4.49 -30.82
C PRO A 233 -5.29 -4.27 -29.99
N ALA A 234 -4.43 -5.28 -29.82
CA ALA A 234 -3.49 -5.35 -28.69
C ALA A 234 -2.00 -5.06 -29.00
N LEU A 235 -1.64 -4.71 -30.24
CA LEU A 235 -0.22 -4.52 -30.63
C LEU A 235 0.23 -3.06 -30.68
N LYS A 236 -0.63 -2.09 -31.03
CA LYS A 236 -0.22 -0.70 -31.29
C LYS A 236 0.19 0.08 -30.02
N HIS A 237 -0.40 -0.23 -28.85
CA HIS A 237 -0.24 0.60 -27.63
C HIS A 237 0.37 -0.11 -26.42
N ARG A 238 1.08 -1.24 -26.58
CA ARG A 238 1.67 -1.98 -25.44
C ARG A 238 2.63 -1.13 -24.60
N GLY A 239 3.44 -0.29 -25.24
CA GLY A 239 4.36 0.61 -24.52
C GLY A 239 3.61 1.62 -23.64
N LEU A 240 2.50 2.16 -24.14
CA LEU A 240 1.63 3.06 -23.38
C LEU A 240 0.92 2.34 -22.24
N ALA A 241 0.52 1.08 -22.44
CA ALA A 241 -0.06 0.27 -21.37
C ALA A 241 0.94 -0.07 -20.27
N VAL A 242 2.21 -0.35 -20.60
CA VAL A 242 3.28 -0.50 -19.60
C VAL A 242 3.51 0.82 -18.87
N LEU A 243 3.55 1.95 -19.58
CA LEU A 243 3.70 3.26 -18.95
C LEU A 243 2.54 3.56 -17.98
N GLY A 244 1.29 3.33 -18.40
CA GLY A 244 0.12 3.50 -17.54
C GLY A 244 0.15 2.60 -16.31
N ALA A 245 0.47 1.31 -16.48
CA ALA A 245 0.63 0.39 -15.36
C ALA A 245 1.74 0.84 -14.39
N THR A 246 2.83 1.41 -14.92
CA THR A 246 3.96 1.92 -14.14
C THR A 246 3.57 3.17 -13.37
N LEU A 247 2.88 4.12 -14.01
CA LEU A 247 2.38 5.36 -13.39
C LEU A 247 1.40 5.12 -12.26
N ILE A 248 0.73 3.97 -12.27
CA ILE A 248 -0.19 3.57 -11.22
C ILE A 248 0.57 2.78 -10.14
N THR A 249 1.18 1.66 -10.53
CA THR A 249 1.81 0.73 -9.57
C THR A 249 2.94 1.37 -8.78
N PHE A 250 3.79 2.16 -9.44
CA PHE A 250 4.96 2.80 -8.83
C PHE A 250 4.72 4.28 -8.52
N ALA A 251 3.47 4.75 -8.51
CA ALA A 251 3.15 6.08 -8.04
C ALA A 251 3.64 6.27 -6.60
N PRO A 252 4.18 7.46 -6.23
CA PRO A 252 4.51 7.77 -4.85
C PRO A 252 3.36 7.42 -3.89
N VAL A 253 2.12 7.85 -4.18
CA VAL A 253 0.97 7.56 -3.30
C VAL A 253 0.74 6.07 -3.06
N ILE A 254 0.87 5.23 -4.10
CA ILE A 254 0.72 3.77 -3.96
C ILE A 254 1.83 3.18 -3.12
N GLN A 255 3.06 3.66 -3.28
CA GLN A 255 4.22 3.06 -2.63
C GLN A 255 4.36 3.49 -1.17
N TRP A 256 4.03 4.75 -0.84
CA TRP A 256 4.03 5.24 0.54
C TRP A 256 2.88 4.65 1.37
N TRP A 257 1.68 4.53 0.77
CA TRP A 257 0.50 3.90 1.40
C TRP A 257 0.37 2.40 1.14
N TYR A 258 1.42 1.75 0.64
CA TYR A 258 1.35 0.42 0.04
C TYR A 258 0.62 -0.65 0.87
N ALA A 259 0.84 -0.68 2.18
CA ALA A 259 0.27 -1.68 3.08
C ALA A 259 -0.70 -1.11 4.12
N VAL A 260 -1.33 0.03 3.81
CA VAL A 260 -2.17 0.77 4.74
C VAL A 260 -3.50 1.14 4.07
N ASN A 261 -4.62 0.98 4.78
CA ASN A 261 -5.97 1.41 4.36
C ASN A 261 -6.46 0.86 3.00
N GLY A 262 -5.90 -0.27 2.53
CA GLY A 262 -6.33 -1.03 1.36
C GLY A 262 -6.39 -0.30 0.01
N LEU A 263 -5.63 0.80 -0.19
CA LEU A 263 -5.62 1.56 -1.46
C LEU A 263 -5.31 0.67 -2.67
N VAL A 264 -4.35 -0.24 -2.53
CA VAL A 264 -3.92 -1.16 -3.58
C VAL A 264 -5.05 -2.10 -3.98
N GLU A 265 -5.74 -2.68 -3.00
CA GLU A 265 -6.90 -3.57 -3.15
C GLU A 265 -8.05 -2.85 -3.85
N MET A 266 -8.33 -1.60 -3.48
CA MET A 266 -9.38 -0.80 -4.11
C MET A 266 -9.10 -0.58 -5.60
N ILE A 267 -7.85 -0.29 -5.98
CA ILE A 267 -7.47 -0.08 -7.39
C ILE A 267 -7.45 -1.40 -8.16
N ILE A 268 -6.93 -2.47 -7.57
CA ILE A 268 -7.01 -3.82 -8.15
C ILE A 268 -8.47 -4.19 -8.41
N SER A 269 -9.34 -4.02 -7.42
CA SER A 269 -10.77 -4.31 -7.52
C SER A 269 -11.46 -3.46 -8.57
N THR A 270 -11.11 -2.17 -8.64
CA THR A 270 -11.64 -1.25 -9.66
C THR A 270 -11.29 -1.72 -11.06
N PHE A 271 -10.03 -1.97 -11.36
CA PHE A 271 -9.65 -2.38 -12.71
C PHE A 271 -10.09 -3.79 -13.07
N LEU A 272 -9.97 -4.74 -12.13
CA LEU A 272 -10.38 -6.12 -12.37
C LEU A 272 -11.89 -6.23 -12.57
N SER A 273 -12.70 -5.53 -11.77
CA SER A 273 -14.15 -5.52 -11.95
C SER A 273 -14.57 -4.95 -13.30
N ILE A 274 -13.93 -3.89 -13.79
CA ILE A 274 -14.23 -3.33 -15.12
C ILE A 274 -13.80 -4.28 -16.26
N LEU A 275 -12.65 -4.95 -16.13
CA LEU A 275 -12.22 -5.99 -17.07
C LEU A 275 -13.21 -7.16 -17.11
N LEU A 276 -13.64 -7.64 -15.94
CA LEU A 276 -14.61 -8.72 -15.82
C LEU A 276 -16.01 -8.30 -16.28
N LEU A 277 -16.43 -7.07 -16.03
CA LEU A 277 -17.69 -6.52 -16.53
C LEU A 277 -17.69 -6.54 -18.06
N ARG A 278 -16.58 -6.14 -18.70
CA ARG A 278 -16.46 -6.25 -20.15
C ARG A 278 -16.60 -7.69 -20.64
N ILE A 279 -15.92 -8.64 -19.99
CA ILE A 279 -16.05 -10.07 -20.33
C ILE A 279 -17.50 -10.53 -20.18
N TYR A 280 -18.14 -10.15 -19.07
CA TYR A 280 -19.52 -10.51 -18.74
C TYR A 280 -20.51 -10.08 -19.82
N VAL A 281 -20.44 -8.81 -20.25
CA VAL A 281 -21.41 -8.25 -21.21
C VAL A 281 -21.17 -8.72 -22.65
N THR A 282 -19.93 -9.01 -23.03
CA THR A 282 -19.55 -9.37 -24.41
C THR A 282 -19.55 -10.88 -24.69
N THR A 283 -19.41 -11.73 -23.68
CA THR A 283 -19.39 -13.19 -23.91
C THR A 283 -20.80 -13.78 -23.98
N HIS A 284 -21.02 -14.76 -24.86
CA HIS A 284 -22.28 -15.51 -24.96
C HIS A 284 -22.27 -16.85 -24.20
N ASN A 285 -21.21 -17.13 -23.44
CA ASN A 285 -21.05 -18.35 -22.67
C ASN A 285 -21.43 -18.11 -21.21
N SER A 286 -22.51 -18.75 -20.73
CA SER A 286 -23.04 -18.57 -19.37
C SER A 286 -22.06 -18.97 -18.26
N ILE A 287 -21.18 -19.94 -18.49
CA ILE A 287 -20.13 -20.32 -17.50
C ILE A 287 -19.11 -19.19 -17.37
N LYS A 288 -18.68 -18.59 -18.49
CA LYS A 288 -17.77 -17.44 -18.47
C LYS A 288 -18.42 -16.23 -17.82
N ARG A 289 -19.72 -15.98 -18.06
CA ARG A 289 -20.49 -14.94 -17.38
C ARG A 289 -20.57 -15.19 -15.88
N PHE A 290 -20.91 -16.40 -15.47
CA PHE A 290 -20.97 -16.77 -14.06
C PHE A 290 -19.62 -16.59 -13.36
N ALA A 291 -18.52 -17.03 -13.98
CA ALA A 291 -17.17 -16.81 -13.47
C ALA A 291 -16.80 -15.32 -13.38
N ALA A 292 -17.20 -14.52 -14.38
CA ALA A 292 -17.00 -13.06 -14.34
C ALA A 292 -17.84 -12.40 -13.23
N ALA A 293 -19.09 -12.83 -13.03
CA ALA A 293 -19.96 -12.36 -11.95
C ALA A 293 -19.39 -12.71 -10.56
N LEU A 294 -18.88 -13.93 -10.38
CA LEU A 294 -18.16 -14.32 -9.17
C LEU A 294 -16.92 -13.44 -8.94
N GLY A 295 -16.12 -13.20 -9.97
CA GLY A 295 -14.96 -12.31 -9.85
C GLY A 295 -15.34 -10.86 -9.53
N ILE A 296 -16.43 -10.34 -10.09
CA ILE A 296 -16.99 -9.01 -9.74
C ILE A 296 -17.46 -9.00 -8.29
N MET A 297 -18.12 -10.05 -7.81
CA MET A 297 -18.51 -10.20 -6.41
C MET A 297 -17.30 -10.18 -5.49
N LEU A 298 -16.21 -10.88 -5.85
CA LEU A 298 -14.96 -10.86 -5.09
C LEU A 298 -14.36 -9.45 -5.03
N CYS A 299 -14.31 -8.73 -6.16
CA CYS A 299 -13.87 -7.34 -6.20
C CYS A 299 -14.76 -6.42 -5.35
N ALA A 300 -16.08 -6.62 -5.38
CA ALA A 300 -17.02 -5.84 -4.60
C ALA A 300 -16.81 -6.04 -3.09
N GLY A 301 -16.67 -7.30 -2.65
CA GLY A 301 -16.37 -7.61 -1.25
C GLY A 301 -15.00 -7.09 -0.80
N MET A 302 -13.96 -7.24 -1.63
CA MET A 302 -12.63 -6.67 -1.35
C MET A 302 -12.68 -5.15 -1.19
N PHE A 303 -13.40 -4.45 -2.09
CA PHE A 303 -13.58 -3.01 -2.02
C PHE A 303 -14.35 -2.57 -0.77
N MET A 304 -15.46 -3.24 -0.45
CA MET A 304 -16.30 -2.90 0.71
C MET A 304 -15.60 -3.18 2.05
N LEU A 305 -14.93 -4.32 2.18
CA LEU A 305 -14.25 -4.72 3.42
C LEU A 305 -12.92 -3.99 3.67
N THR A 306 -12.53 -3.06 2.78
CA THR A 306 -11.43 -2.13 3.04
C THR A 306 -11.81 -1.06 4.07
N LEU A 307 -13.11 -0.72 4.19
CA LEU A 307 -13.65 0.15 5.24
C LEU A 307 -12.98 1.54 5.39
N TYR A 308 -12.48 2.11 4.29
CA TYR A 308 -11.84 3.42 4.26
C TYR A 308 -12.59 4.41 3.33
N PRO A 309 -13.74 4.97 3.78
CA PRO A 309 -14.64 5.76 2.94
C PRO A 309 -13.98 6.98 2.29
N ALA A 310 -12.94 7.53 2.93
CA ALA A 310 -12.21 8.69 2.43
C ALA A 310 -11.56 8.47 1.05
N TRP A 311 -11.27 7.23 0.67
CA TRP A 311 -10.85 6.87 -0.69
C TRP A 311 -11.93 6.16 -1.48
N MET A 312 -12.71 5.30 -0.82
CA MET A 312 -13.73 4.49 -1.49
C MET A 312 -14.77 5.38 -2.19
N ILE A 313 -15.25 6.45 -1.54
CA ILE A 313 -16.33 7.27 -2.08
C ILE A 313 -15.87 8.07 -3.31
N PRO A 314 -14.76 8.84 -3.28
CA PRO A 314 -14.25 9.50 -4.48
C PRO A 314 -13.92 8.49 -5.61
N LEU A 315 -13.39 7.32 -5.29
CA LEU A 315 -13.07 6.28 -6.28
C LEU A 315 -14.32 5.66 -6.91
N LEU A 316 -15.42 5.54 -6.16
CA LEU A 316 -16.68 4.99 -6.66
C LEU A 316 -17.22 5.78 -7.86
N PHE A 317 -17.05 7.11 -7.88
CA PHE A 317 -17.43 7.92 -9.05
C PHE A 317 -16.64 7.54 -10.31
N ILE A 318 -15.36 7.18 -10.16
CA ILE A 318 -14.53 6.68 -11.27
C ILE A 318 -14.99 5.29 -11.69
N VAL A 319 -15.25 4.39 -10.74
CA VAL A 319 -15.80 3.04 -11.02
C VAL A 319 -17.11 3.15 -11.81
N LEU A 320 -18.02 4.04 -11.40
CA LEU A 320 -19.29 4.28 -12.09
C LEU A 320 -19.06 4.82 -13.51
N ALA A 321 -18.20 5.82 -13.69
CA ALA A 321 -17.87 6.35 -15.01
C ALA A 321 -17.30 5.26 -15.95
N LEU A 322 -16.40 4.41 -15.45
CA LEU A 322 -15.84 3.29 -16.20
C LEU A 322 -16.88 2.21 -16.51
N GLY A 323 -17.75 1.88 -15.56
CA GLY A 323 -18.82 0.90 -15.74
C GLY A 323 -19.83 1.35 -16.79
N ILE A 324 -20.31 2.60 -16.70
CA ILE A 324 -21.20 3.21 -17.70
C ILE A 324 -20.53 3.21 -19.08
N TRP A 325 -19.24 3.54 -19.15
CA TRP A 325 -18.50 3.50 -20.41
C TRP A 325 -18.47 2.09 -21.03
N VAL A 326 -18.18 1.05 -20.24
CA VAL A 326 -18.17 -0.35 -20.74
C VAL A 326 -19.56 -0.78 -21.21
N LEU A 327 -20.60 -0.50 -20.41
CA LEU A 327 -21.99 -0.84 -20.75
C LEU A 327 -22.45 -0.15 -22.03
N ARG A 328 -22.16 1.16 -22.16
CA ARG A 328 -22.49 1.94 -23.36
C ARG A 328 -21.75 1.41 -24.58
N SER A 329 -20.46 1.13 -24.45
CA SER A 329 -19.62 0.70 -25.58
C SER A 329 -19.98 -0.70 -26.06
N SER A 330 -20.55 -1.54 -25.19
CA SER A 330 -20.88 -2.94 -25.49
C SER A 330 -22.38 -3.17 -25.61
N TRP A 331 -23.21 -2.12 -25.64
CA TRP A 331 -24.67 -2.22 -25.50
C TRP A 331 -25.31 -3.20 -26.49
N HIS A 332 -24.85 -3.18 -27.74
CA HIS A 332 -25.37 -4.04 -28.80
C HIS A 332 -24.91 -5.51 -28.70
N GLU A 333 -23.87 -5.80 -27.93
CA GLU A 333 -23.37 -7.16 -27.69
C GLU A 333 -24.07 -7.85 -26.51
N ILE A 334 -24.83 -7.09 -25.71
CA ILE A 334 -25.54 -7.59 -24.53
C ILE A 334 -26.69 -8.48 -24.98
N ALA A 335 -26.49 -9.80 -24.90
CA ALA A 335 -27.53 -10.79 -25.13
C ALA A 335 -27.60 -11.75 -23.93
N MET A 336 -28.49 -11.47 -22.97
CA MET A 336 -28.66 -12.24 -21.73
C MET A 336 -29.63 -13.42 -21.92
N ARG A 337 -29.26 -14.59 -21.41
CA ARG A 337 -30.13 -15.78 -21.34
C ARG A 337 -30.77 -15.89 -19.97
N PHE A 338 -31.85 -16.65 -19.86
CA PHE A 338 -32.52 -16.91 -18.57
C PHE A 338 -31.56 -17.49 -17.51
N GLN A 339 -30.65 -18.37 -17.92
CA GLN A 339 -29.62 -18.97 -17.06
C GLN A 339 -28.68 -17.92 -16.44
N ASP A 340 -28.41 -16.83 -17.16
CA ASP A 340 -27.50 -15.78 -16.68
C ASP A 340 -28.14 -14.98 -15.53
N TRP A 341 -29.46 -14.80 -15.55
CA TRP A 341 -30.22 -14.17 -14.46
C TRP A 341 -30.21 -15.03 -13.20
N PHE A 342 -30.38 -16.34 -13.33
CA PHE A 342 -30.23 -17.26 -12.21
C PHE A 342 -28.80 -17.23 -11.64
N GLY A 343 -27.80 -17.19 -12.53
CA GLY A 343 -26.40 -16.98 -12.17
C GLY A 343 -26.20 -15.70 -11.34
N ILE A 344 -26.72 -14.56 -11.80
CA ILE A 344 -26.66 -13.28 -11.05
C ILE A 344 -27.31 -13.43 -9.67
N LEU A 345 -28.53 -13.97 -9.62
CA LEU A 345 -29.28 -14.10 -8.37
C LEU A 345 -28.51 -14.96 -7.36
N SER A 346 -27.92 -16.07 -7.80
CA SER A 346 -27.11 -16.93 -6.93
C SER A 346 -25.88 -16.21 -6.38
N VAL A 347 -25.18 -15.42 -7.21
CA VAL A 347 -24.02 -14.62 -6.78
C VAL A 347 -24.43 -13.56 -5.77
N ILE A 348 -25.57 -12.88 -5.99
CA ILE A 348 -26.10 -11.87 -5.06
C ILE A 348 -26.45 -12.51 -3.71
N ILE A 349 -27.12 -13.66 -3.71
CA ILE A 349 -27.47 -14.38 -2.47
C ILE A 349 -26.21 -14.76 -1.69
N ILE A 350 -25.21 -15.35 -2.37
CA ILE A 350 -23.92 -15.70 -1.74
C ILE A 350 -23.28 -14.45 -1.13
N PHE A 351 -23.24 -13.36 -1.88
CA PHE A 351 -22.68 -12.10 -1.42
C PHE A 351 -23.37 -11.58 -0.16
N ILE A 352 -24.71 -11.53 -0.17
CA ILE A 352 -25.53 -11.09 0.97
C ILE A 352 -25.28 -11.97 2.19
N VAL A 353 -25.29 -13.30 2.03
CA VAL A 353 -25.05 -14.24 3.14
C VAL A 353 -23.68 -14.01 3.76
N LEU A 354 -22.63 -13.87 2.95
CA LEU A 354 -21.28 -13.60 3.46
C LEU A 354 -21.22 -12.23 4.16
N MET A 355 -21.76 -11.16 3.57
CA MET A 355 -21.81 -9.84 4.23
C MET A 355 -22.62 -9.84 5.52
N MET A 356 -23.75 -10.55 5.57
CA MET A 356 -24.57 -10.65 6.78
C MET A 356 -23.85 -11.40 7.90
N SER A 357 -23.04 -12.42 7.57
CA SER A 357 -22.20 -13.12 8.56
C SER A 357 -21.17 -12.19 9.19
N VAL A 358 -20.58 -11.31 8.39
CA VAL A 358 -19.62 -10.27 8.82
C VAL A 358 -20.32 -9.24 9.71
N LEU A 359 -21.47 -8.71 9.26
CA LEU A 359 -22.26 -7.76 10.03
C LEU A 359 -22.73 -8.35 11.37
N HIS A 360 -23.15 -9.61 11.39
CA HIS A 360 -23.57 -10.28 12.62
C HIS A 360 -22.41 -10.42 13.61
N SER A 361 -21.26 -10.89 13.14
CA SER A 361 -20.09 -11.13 13.99
C SER A 361 -19.51 -9.81 14.53
N SER A 362 -19.45 -8.77 13.71
CA SER A 362 -18.80 -7.49 14.05
C SER A 362 -19.75 -6.37 14.43
N PHE A 363 -21.04 -6.65 14.66
CA PHE A 363 -22.07 -5.62 14.88
C PHE A 363 -21.69 -4.65 16.00
N GLN A 364 -21.25 -5.18 17.14
CA GLN A 364 -20.85 -4.38 18.29
C GLN A 364 -19.64 -3.49 17.99
N THR A 365 -18.64 -4.03 17.31
CA THR A 365 -17.44 -3.30 16.89
C THR A 365 -17.80 -2.14 15.95
N ILE A 366 -18.65 -2.40 14.95
CA ILE A 366 -19.12 -1.37 14.01
C ILE A 366 -19.85 -0.25 14.76
N GLN A 367 -20.76 -0.59 15.67
CA GLN A 367 -21.50 0.41 16.45
C GLN A 367 -20.57 1.24 17.34
N GLN A 368 -19.61 0.60 18.00
CA GLN A 368 -18.63 1.29 18.82
C GLN A 368 -17.81 2.26 17.97
N GLU A 369 -17.29 1.81 16.84
CA GLU A 369 -16.48 2.62 15.93
C GLU A 369 -17.24 3.84 15.39
N LEU A 370 -18.47 3.65 14.90
CA LEU A 370 -19.32 4.75 14.42
C LEU A 370 -19.69 5.75 15.53
N SER A 371 -19.64 5.32 16.79
CA SER A 371 -19.91 6.19 17.95
C SER A 371 -18.69 6.98 18.43
N THR A 372 -17.49 6.65 17.94
CA THR A 372 -16.25 7.35 18.32
C THR A 372 -16.23 8.79 17.83
N ILE A 373 -15.49 9.66 18.54
CA ILE A 373 -15.25 11.03 18.09
C ILE A 373 -14.35 11.01 16.84
N TYR A 374 -13.41 10.07 16.79
CA TYR A 374 -12.52 9.85 15.67
C TYR A 374 -12.22 8.35 15.52
N PRO A 375 -12.33 7.80 14.30
CA PRO A 375 -12.76 8.45 13.05
C PRO A 375 -14.29 8.54 12.85
N GLY A 376 -15.12 7.89 13.68
CA GLY A 376 -16.54 7.64 13.42
C GLY A 376 -17.40 8.87 13.04
N ARG A 377 -17.43 9.90 13.89
CA ARG A 377 -18.27 11.10 13.68
C ARG A 377 -17.63 12.21 12.83
N ARG A 378 -16.51 11.94 12.17
CA ARG A 378 -15.79 12.94 11.36
C ARG A 378 -16.56 13.24 10.06
N ILE A 379 -16.81 14.51 9.77
CA ILE A 379 -17.47 14.99 8.54
C ILE A 379 -16.65 16.13 7.92
N SER A 380 -16.64 16.23 6.58
CA SER A 380 -16.03 17.33 5.83
C SER A 380 -16.89 17.82 4.67
N ASN A 381 -16.88 19.12 4.42
CA ASN A 381 -17.57 19.72 3.27
C ASN A 381 -16.65 19.99 2.08
N GLY A 382 -15.40 19.51 2.10
CA GLY A 382 -14.40 19.82 1.09
C GLY A 382 -13.80 21.23 1.24
N GLY A 383 -13.21 21.76 0.16
CA GLY A 383 -12.59 23.10 0.14
C GLY A 383 -11.29 23.24 0.94
N GLY A 384 -10.72 22.14 1.42
CA GLY A 384 -9.52 22.14 2.27
C GLY A 384 -8.19 22.13 1.53
N GLU A 385 -8.17 22.03 0.19
CA GLU A 385 -6.94 21.96 -0.60
C GLU A 385 -6.78 23.15 -1.53
N SER A 386 -5.53 23.55 -1.77
CA SER A 386 -5.19 24.58 -2.74
C SER A 386 -5.02 23.97 -4.14
N VAL A 387 -5.40 24.71 -5.20
CA VAL A 387 -5.15 24.29 -6.60
C VAL A 387 -3.66 24.06 -6.86
N TRP A 388 -2.77 24.72 -6.12
CA TRP A 388 -1.32 24.54 -6.23
C TRP A 388 -0.85 23.12 -5.92
N SER A 389 -1.60 22.37 -5.10
CA SER A 389 -1.29 20.96 -4.75
C SER A 389 -1.20 20.04 -5.98
N LEU A 390 -1.96 20.34 -7.05
CA LEU A 390 -1.97 19.56 -8.29
C LEU A 390 -0.66 19.63 -9.08
N PHE A 391 0.08 20.71 -8.94
CA PHE A 391 1.38 20.88 -9.60
C PHE A 391 2.52 20.34 -8.76
N SER A 392 2.21 19.78 -7.59
CA SER A 392 3.18 19.28 -6.64
C SER A 392 3.56 17.79 -6.92
N THR A 393 2.86 17.16 -7.88
CA THR A 393 2.84 15.71 -8.15
C THR A 393 4.18 15.07 -8.51
N MET A 394 5.07 15.78 -9.22
CA MET A 394 6.38 15.25 -9.59
C MET A 394 7.38 15.24 -8.43
N ALA A 395 7.20 16.08 -7.41
CA ALA A 395 8.10 16.15 -6.26
C ALA A 395 8.17 14.84 -5.47
N GLY A 396 7.06 14.08 -5.48
CA GLY A 396 6.98 12.77 -4.85
C GLY A 396 8.01 11.76 -5.37
N LEU A 397 8.54 11.96 -6.58
CA LEU A 397 9.59 11.10 -7.14
C LEU A 397 10.93 11.21 -6.38
N ALA A 398 11.17 12.31 -5.66
CA ALA A 398 12.39 12.51 -4.87
C ALA A 398 12.29 12.00 -3.43
N PHE A 399 11.07 11.82 -2.89
CA PHE A 399 10.85 11.42 -1.49
C PHE A 399 11.62 10.16 -1.04
N PRO A 400 11.83 9.12 -1.86
CA PRO A 400 12.64 7.97 -1.42
C PRO A 400 14.15 8.29 -1.31
N PHE A 401 14.64 9.34 -1.97
CA PHE A 401 16.07 9.63 -2.07
C PHE A 401 16.50 10.85 -1.26
N LYS A 402 15.54 11.62 -0.75
CA LYS A 402 15.78 12.83 0.02
C LYS A 402 14.75 12.95 1.13
N GLU A 403 15.22 13.34 2.32
CA GLU A 403 14.35 13.59 3.47
C GLU A 403 13.42 14.76 3.17
N TYR A 404 12.12 14.49 3.21
CA TYR A 404 11.10 15.47 2.88
C TYR A 404 11.06 16.60 3.91
N VAL A 405 11.05 17.85 3.42
CA VAL A 405 10.91 19.06 4.23
C VAL A 405 9.65 19.78 3.77
N GLY A 406 8.64 19.84 4.64
CA GLY A 406 7.37 20.50 4.37
C GLY A 406 6.46 20.54 5.60
N HIS A 407 5.21 20.95 5.41
CA HIS A 407 4.22 21.11 6.49
C HIS A 407 3.57 19.79 6.93
N THR A 408 3.78 18.71 6.17
CA THR A 408 3.25 17.37 6.43
C THR A 408 4.40 16.36 6.38
N ASN A 409 4.10 15.09 6.13
CA ASN A 409 5.10 14.06 5.91
C ASN A 409 5.06 13.53 4.46
N ALA A 410 6.08 12.76 4.06
CA ALA A 410 6.20 12.24 2.69
C ALA A 410 5.02 11.35 2.28
N THR A 411 4.42 10.61 3.22
CA THR A 411 3.24 9.78 2.99
C THR A 411 2.01 10.63 2.68
N GLU A 412 1.78 11.70 3.45
CA GLU A 412 0.66 12.64 3.24
C GLU A 412 0.84 13.52 2.00
N ALA A 413 2.07 13.90 1.66
CA ALA A 413 2.37 14.68 0.45
C ALA A 413 2.44 13.83 -0.84
N SER A 414 2.40 12.51 -0.72
CA SER A 414 2.53 11.61 -1.88
C SER A 414 1.28 11.62 -2.78
N SER A 415 1.51 11.59 -4.09
CA SER A 415 0.48 11.79 -5.12
C SER A 415 0.71 10.89 -6.34
N PHE A 416 -0.25 10.85 -7.26
CA PHE A 416 -0.03 10.25 -8.59
C PHE A 416 0.73 11.22 -9.50
N VAL A 417 1.61 10.69 -10.35
CA VAL A 417 2.37 11.51 -11.31
C VAL A 417 1.52 11.79 -12.55
N THR A 418 0.95 12.99 -12.65
CA THR A 418 -0.04 13.35 -13.68
C THR A 418 0.46 14.34 -14.73
N VAL A 419 1.61 15.00 -14.51
CA VAL A 419 2.11 16.15 -15.31
C VAL A 419 0.97 17.16 -15.54
N PHE A 420 0.28 17.51 -14.46
CA PHE A 420 -0.95 18.30 -14.53
C PHE A 420 -0.71 19.67 -15.20
N PRO A 421 -1.58 20.14 -16.11
CA PRO A 421 -2.88 19.60 -16.52
C PRO A 421 -2.85 18.79 -17.83
N LEU A 422 -1.72 18.15 -18.18
CA LEU A 422 -1.49 17.57 -19.50
C LEU A 422 -2.58 16.59 -19.96
N GLY A 423 -3.05 15.70 -19.08
CA GLY A 423 -4.11 14.75 -19.39
C GLY A 423 -5.42 15.41 -19.83
N ILE A 424 -5.83 16.48 -19.15
CA ILE A 424 -7.03 17.26 -19.47
C ILE A 424 -6.85 18.01 -20.81
N VAL A 425 -5.71 18.68 -20.98
CA VAL A 425 -5.42 19.47 -22.19
C VAL A 425 -5.39 18.57 -23.43
N LEU A 426 -4.70 17.42 -23.35
CA LEU A 426 -4.66 16.46 -24.47
C LEU A 426 -6.03 15.84 -24.74
N SER A 427 -6.85 15.64 -23.71
CA SER A 427 -8.22 15.12 -23.87
C SER A 427 -9.09 16.07 -24.70
N PHE A 428 -9.10 17.38 -24.38
CA PHE A 428 -9.81 18.38 -25.17
C PHE A 428 -9.25 18.52 -26.58
N PHE A 429 -7.91 18.50 -26.73
CA PHE A 429 -7.26 18.53 -28.03
C PHE A 429 -7.70 17.36 -28.92
N CYS A 430 -7.72 16.14 -28.38
CA CYS A 430 -8.14 14.94 -29.11
C CYS A 430 -9.60 15.02 -29.56
N MET A 431 -10.51 15.44 -28.66
CA MET A 431 -11.94 15.59 -29.00
C MET A 431 -12.16 16.64 -30.09
N TRP A 432 -11.45 17.78 -30.02
CA TRP A 432 -11.52 18.81 -31.07
C TRP A 432 -11.01 18.28 -32.41
N LYS A 433 -9.79 17.72 -32.45
CA LYS A 433 -9.17 17.28 -33.71
C LYS A 433 -9.91 16.14 -34.39
N ARG A 434 -10.42 15.17 -33.63
CA ARG A 434 -11.16 14.03 -34.20
C ARG A 434 -12.61 14.37 -34.55
N LYS A 435 -13.13 15.53 -34.12
CA LYS A 435 -14.55 15.90 -34.19
C LYS A 435 -15.48 14.80 -33.63
N ASN A 436 -14.95 13.95 -32.75
CA ASN A 436 -15.65 12.81 -32.16
C ASN A 436 -15.59 12.93 -30.64
N LYS A 437 -16.72 12.65 -30.01
CA LYS A 437 -16.91 12.69 -28.56
C LYS A 437 -16.55 11.33 -27.98
N ASP A 438 -15.30 11.17 -27.54
CA ASP A 438 -14.89 9.97 -26.82
C ASP A 438 -15.58 9.95 -25.45
N PHE A 439 -16.49 8.99 -25.27
CA PHE A 439 -17.34 8.94 -24.08
C PHE A 439 -16.54 8.69 -22.80
N LEU A 440 -15.47 7.88 -22.85
CA LEU A 440 -14.63 7.63 -21.69
C LEU A 440 -13.95 8.92 -21.23
N ILE A 441 -13.39 9.70 -22.18
CA ILE A 441 -12.82 11.01 -21.89
C ILE A 441 -13.86 11.93 -21.25
N ILE A 442 -15.07 12.01 -21.82
CA ILE A 442 -16.14 12.87 -21.28
C ILE A 442 -16.53 12.46 -19.86
N ALA A 443 -16.75 11.17 -19.62
CA ALA A 443 -17.13 10.65 -18.32
C ALA A 443 -16.06 10.95 -17.26
N LEU A 444 -14.77 10.72 -17.59
CA LEU A 444 -13.67 11.03 -16.69
C LEU A 444 -13.50 12.54 -16.46
N LEU A 445 -13.65 13.40 -17.48
CA LEU A 445 -13.61 14.85 -17.31
C LEU A 445 -14.74 15.36 -16.40
N LEU A 446 -15.94 14.80 -16.49
CA LEU A 446 -17.05 15.13 -15.59
C LEU A 446 -16.74 14.73 -14.14
N VAL A 447 -16.17 13.55 -13.92
CA VAL A 447 -15.73 13.12 -12.58
C VAL A 447 -14.62 14.03 -12.05
N THR A 448 -13.62 14.35 -12.87
CA THR A 448 -12.53 15.28 -12.53
C THR A 448 -13.08 16.66 -12.15
N LEU A 449 -14.04 17.20 -12.91
CA LEU A 449 -14.69 18.47 -12.59
C LEU A 449 -15.46 18.39 -11.26
N PHE A 450 -16.28 17.36 -11.08
CA PHE A 450 -17.09 17.16 -9.88
C PHE A 450 -16.23 17.04 -8.62
N LEU A 451 -15.19 16.19 -8.65
CA LEU A 451 -14.24 16.05 -7.55
C LEU A 451 -13.46 17.35 -7.34
N GLY A 452 -13.02 18.03 -8.41
CA GLY A 452 -12.31 19.31 -8.33
C GLY A 452 -13.12 20.39 -7.60
N LEU A 453 -14.41 20.51 -7.90
CA LEU A 453 -15.30 21.44 -7.18
C LEU A 453 -15.38 21.11 -5.69
N TYR A 454 -15.55 19.84 -5.34
CA TYR A 454 -15.53 19.44 -3.93
C TYR A 454 -14.17 19.73 -3.25
N ILE A 455 -13.06 19.41 -3.89
CA ILE A 455 -11.71 19.53 -3.31
C ILE A 455 -11.34 21.00 -3.06
N PHE A 456 -11.50 21.86 -4.07
CA PHE A 456 -10.97 23.23 -4.08
C PHE A 456 -11.98 24.32 -3.69
N VAL A 457 -13.27 24.08 -3.91
CA VAL A 457 -14.34 25.05 -3.57
C VAL A 457 -15.10 24.60 -2.32
N GLY A 458 -15.34 23.31 -2.19
CA GLY A 458 -16.21 22.76 -1.16
C GLY A 458 -17.67 22.75 -1.60
N PHE A 459 -18.43 21.85 -1.00
CA PHE A 459 -19.86 21.68 -1.22
C PHE A 459 -20.66 22.18 -0.02
N ILE A 460 -21.90 22.57 -0.28
CA ILE A 460 -22.85 22.74 0.83
C ILE A 460 -23.09 21.39 1.52
N PRO A 461 -23.40 21.35 2.83
CA PRO A 461 -23.52 20.11 3.59
C PRO A 461 -24.48 19.08 2.98
N LEU A 462 -25.60 19.54 2.40
CA LEU A 462 -26.57 18.68 1.74
C LEU A 462 -25.95 17.91 0.56
N VAL A 463 -25.21 18.60 -0.31
CA VAL A 463 -24.57 17.98 -1.48
C VAL A 463 -23.44 17.04 -1.04
N ALA A 464 -22.63 17.45 -0.06
CA ALA A 464 -21.59 16.59 0.50
C ALA A 464 -22.18 15.30 1.12
N ALA A 465 -23.31 15.39 1.82
CA ALA A 465 -23.99 14.24 2.41
C ALA A 465 -24.64 13.34 1.35
N LEU A 466 -25.39 13.90 0.40
CA LEU A 466 -26.08 13.12 -0.65
C LEU A 466 -25.11 12.37 -1.57
N THR A 467 -23.91 12.93 -1.77
CA THR A 467 -22.86 12.32 -2.58
C THR A 467 -21.98 11.37 -1.77
N GLY A 468 -22.14 11.33 -0.45
CA GLY A 468 -21.28 10.61 0.50
C GLY A 468 -19.91 11.26 0.73
N LEU A 469 -19.54 12.30 -0.03
CA LEU A 469 -18.25 12.98 0.10
C LEU A 469 -18.06 13.65 1.47
N SER A 470 -19.12 13.77 2.27
CA SER A 470 -19.04 14.12 3.70
C SER A 470 -18.08 13.23 4.50
N HIS A 471 -17.85 11.99 4.07
CA HIS A 471 -16.95 11.02 4.71
C HIS A 471 -15.55 10.97 4.08
N SER A 472 -15.26 11.85 3.13
CA SER A 472 -13.92 12.09 2.60
C SER A 472 -13.42 13.44 3.07
N ILE A 473 -12.11 13.64 3.08
CA ILE A 473 -11.50 14.97 3.22
C ILE A 473 -10.88 15.36 1.89
N SER A 474 -10.69 16.67 1.64
CA SER A 474 -10.08 17.16 0.39
C SER A 474 -8.72 16.50 0.09
N ALA A 475 -7.86 16.35 1.11
CA ALA A 475 -6.56 15.69 1.03
C ALA A 475 -6.60 14.20 0.59
N ARG A 476 -7.75 13.53 0.73
CA ARG A 476 -7.95 12.13 0.30
C ARG A 476 -8.66 12.05 -1.05
N ALA A 477 -9.61 12.96 -1.30
CA ALA A 477 -10.31 13.05 -2.58
C ALA A 477 -9.38 13.47 -3.73
N ILE A 478 -8.37 14.31 -3.48
CA ILE A 478 -7.42 14.75 -4.49
C ILE A 478 -6.63 13.59 -5.13
N ILE A 479 -6.33 12.54 -4.36
CA ILE A 479 -5.67 11.34 -4.88
C ILE A 479 -6.52 10.69 -6.00
N MET A 480 -7.85 10.66 -5.85
CA MET A 480 -8.73 10.10 -6.87
C MET A 480 -8.94 11.05 -8.06
N PHE A 481 -8.90 12.36 -7.83
CA PHE A 481 -8.81 13.34 -8.92
C PHE A 481 -7.56 13.08 -9.77
N GLU A 482 -6.40 12.92 -9.15
CA GLU A 482 -5.15 12.66 -9.87
C GLU A 482 -5.16 11.29 -10.57
N PHE A 483 -5.71 10.27 -9.93
CA PHE A 483 -5.90 8.95 -10.55
C PHE A 483 -6.73 9.05 -11.85
N ALA A 484 -7.85 9.77 -11.83
CA ALA A 484 -8.64 10.03 -13.04
C ALA A 484 -7.83 10.77 -14.12
N ASN A 485 -6.95 11.70 -13.72
CA ASN A 485 -6.06 12.40 -14.64
C ASN A 485 -5.01 11.48 -15.28
N VAL A 486 -4.48 10.48 -14.56
CA VAL A 486 -3.62 9.43 -15.16
C VAL A 486 -4.40 8.67 -16.23
N LEU A 487 -5.65 8.28 -15.96
CA LEU A 487 -6.49 7.57 -16.94
C LEU A 487 -6.79 8.43 -18.18
N LEU A 488 -7.10 9.71 -17.98
CA LEU A 488 -7.28 10.69 -19.06
C LEU A 488 -6.01 10.83 -19.91
N LEU A 489 -4.83 10.95 -19.27
CA LEU A 489 -3.55 11.05 -19.96
C LEU A 489 -3.30 9.81 -20.84
N ILE A 490 -3.50 8.60 -20.31
CA ILE A 490 -3.30 7.35 -21.05
C ILE A 490 -4.31 7.23 -22.21
N ARG A 491 -5.59 7.52 -21.98
CA ARG A 491 -6.59 7.48 -23.06
C ARG A 491 -6.27 8.52 -24.12
N ALA A 492 -6.05 9.78 -23.76
CA ALA A 492 -5.74 10.85 -24.70
C ALA A 492 -4.48 10.53 -25.53
N ALA A 493 -3.42 10.03 -24.89
CA ALA A 493 -2.18 9.63 -25.56
C ALA A 493 -2.41 8.53 -26.63
N SER A 494 -3.36 7.61 -26.40
CA SER A 494 -3.70 6.58 -27.40
C SER A 494 -4.44 7.13 -28.61
N LEU A 495 -5.10 8.28 -28.47
CA LEU A 495 -5.90 8.92 -29.51
C LEU A 495 -5.17 10.05 -30.25
N LEU A 496 -3.91 10.33 -29.89
CA LEU A 496 -3.11 11.36 -30.56
C LEU A 496 -2.91 10.99 -32.04
N PRO A 497 -2.95 11.99 -32.94
CA PRO A 497 -2.67 11.76 -34.35
C PRO A 497 -1.21 11.34 -34.56
N ASP A 498 -0.95 10.47 -35.55
CA ASP A 498 0.40 10.00 -35.87
C ASP A 498 1.36 11.16 -36.25
N LYS A 499 0.82 12.29 -36.73
CA LYS A 499 1.58 13.51 -37.01
C LYS A 499 1.28 14.58 -35.96
N SER A 500 2.27 14.86 -35.10
CA SER A 500 2.24 15.99 -34.16
C SER A 500 2.22 17.33 -34.91
N ASN A 501 1.22 18.17 -34.63
CA ASN A 501 1.18 19.55 -35.13
C ASN A 501 1.81 20.53 -34.14
N ILE A 502 2.03 21.77 -34.57
CA ILE A 502 2.69 22.79 -33.74
C ILE A 502 1.92 23.10 -32.45
N PHE A 503 0.58 23.16 -32.51
CA PHE A 503 -0.27 23.42 -31.36
C PHE A 503 -0.12 22.34 -30.28
N MET A 504 -0.07 21.06 -30.65
CA MET A 504 0.13 19.96 -29.73
C MET A 504 1.49 20.04 -29.03
N LYS A 505 2.55 20.37 -29.77
CA LYS A 505 3.89 20.54 -29.21
C LYS A 505 3.93 21.70 -28.22
N ILE A 506 3.31 22.83 -28.57
CA ILE A 506 3.18 23.99 -27.69
C ILE A 506 2.37 23.62 -26.43
N SER A 507 1.22 22.95 -26.56
CA SER A 507 0.41 22.54 -25.42
C SER A 507 1.17 21.65 -24.45
N VAL A 508 1.91 20.65 -24.96
CA VAL A 508 2.74 19.78 -24.12
C VAL A 508 3.86 20.56 -23.44
N ALA A 509 4.58 21.41 -24.18
CA ALA A 509 5.67 22.22 -23.64
C ALA A 509 5.18 23.18 -22.56
N VAL A 510 4.04 23.85 -22.77
CA VAL A 510 3.41 24.73 -21.78
C VAL A 510 2.98 23.95 -20.55
N CYS A 511 2.39 22.76 -20.69
CA CYS A 511 2.03 21.94 -19.53
C CYS A 511 3.26 21.51 -18.72
N CYS A 512 4.35 21.10 -19.38
CA CYS A 512 5.60 20.77 -18.70
C CYS A 512 6.18 21.99 -17.98
N ALA A 513 6.19 23.17 -18.62
CA ALA A 513 6.68 24.41 -18.00
C ALA A 513 5.83 24.83 -16.79
N ILE A 514 4.50 24.78 -16.90
CA ILE A 514 3.58 25.08 -15.78
C ILE A 514 3.82 24.09 -14.63
N GLN A 515 3.98 22.81 -14.93
CA GLN A 515 4.30 21.78 -13.94
C GLN A 515 5.64 22.07 -13.26
N GLY A 516 6.68 22.42 -14.01
CA GLY A 516 8.01 22.80 -13.47
C GLY A 516 7.93 24.02 -12.55
N ILE A 517 7.22 25.07 -12.97
CA ILE A 517 6.98 26.27 -12.17
C ILE A 517 6.20 25.93 -10.89
N GLY A 518 5.14 25.13 -10.99
CA GLY A 518 4.35 24.76 -9.82
C GLY A 518 5.13 23.90 -8.82
N VAL A 519 6.00 23.00 -9.29
CA VAL A 519 6.92 22.26 -8.42
C VAL A 519 7.91 23.20 -7.74
N TYR A 520 8.48 24.14 -8.49
CA TYR A 520 9.37 25.15 -7.91
C TYR A 520 8.65 25.97 -6.83
N LEU A 521 7.49 26.54 -7.12
CA LEU A 521 6.74 27.35 -6.15
C LEU A 521 6.34 26.55 -4.90
N SER A 522 6.03 25.26 -5.05
CA SER A 522 5.57 24.42 -3.93
C SER A 522 6.71 23.81 -3.11
N TYR A 523 7.90 23.58 -3.71
CA TYR A 523 8.98 22.81 -3.09
C TYR A 523 10.39 23.38 -3.31
N ASN A 524 10.55 24.67 -3.67
CA ASN A 524 11.87 25.27 -3.90
C ASN A 524 12.85 25.03 -2.73
N ASN A 525 12.36 25.23 -1.50
CA ASN A 525 13.14 25.03 -0.28
C ASN A 525 13.56 23.57 -0.05
N TYR A 526 12.85 22.61 -0.66
CA TYR A 526 13.10 21.19 -0.54
C TYR A 526 13.96 20.64 -1.67
N LEU A 527 13.71 20.97 -2.94
CA LEU A 527 14.27 20.22 -4.07
C LEU A 527 15.68 20.66 -4.47
N GLY A 528 15.98 21.96 -4.44
CA GLY A 528 17.22 22.49 -5.01
C GLY A 528 17.35 22.24 -6.52
N LEU A 529 18.39 22.80 -7.15
CA LEU A 529 18.51 22.85 -8.62
C LEU A 529 18.59 21.47 -9.29
N PHE A 530 19.29 20.51 -8.66
CA PHE A 530 19.42 19.16 -9.20
C PHE A 530 18.07 18.47 -9.41
N TRP A 531 17.22 18.43 -8.38
CA TRP A 531 15.93 17.74 -8.47
C TRP A 531 14.94 18.48 -9.37
N LEU A 532 14.95 19.82 -9.36
CA LEU A 532 14.18 20.61 -10.32
C LEU A 532 14.55 20.27 -11.77
N SER A 533 15.86 20.16 -12.06
CA SER A 533 16.36 19.78 -13.38
C SER A 533 15.99 18.34 -13.74
N ALA A 534 16.05 17.41 -12.78
CA ALA A 534 15.65 16.03 -12.96
C ALA A 534 14.15 15.90 -13.30
N PHE A 535 13.30 16.72 -12.67
CA PHE A 535 11.86 16.72 -12.96
C PHE A 535 11.53 17.34 -14.31
N GLU A 536 12.22 18.42 -14.69
CA GLU A 536 12.11 18.97 -16.03
C GLU A 536 12.57 17.95 -17.09
N PHE A 537 13.63 17.18 -16.80
CA PHE A 537 14.05 16.07 -17.65
C PHE A 537 12.96 14.99 -17.77
N VAL A 538 12.29 14.62 -16.67
CA VAL A 538 11.14 13.69 -16.72
C VAL A 538 10.00 14.27 -17.54
N GLY A 539 9.68 15.56 -17.38
CA GLY A 539 8.70 16.28 -18.21
C GLY A 539 9.06 16.26 -19.69
N ALA A 540 10.35 16.45 -20.03
CA ALA A 540 10.86 16.34 -21.38
C ALA A 540 10.75 14.90 -21.92
N LEU A 541 11.00 13.87 -21.11
CA LEU A 541 10.80 12.47 -21.50
C LEU A 541 9.32 12.17 -21.81
N PHE A 542 8.38 12.71 -21.04
CA PHE A 542 6.95 12.65 -21.38
C PHE A 542 6.69 13.32 -22.72
N ALA A 543 7.20 14.54 -22.92
CA ALA A 543 7.02 15.27 -24.16
C ALA A 543 7.58 14.50 -25.37
N ILE A 544 8.79 13.94 -25.28
CA ILE A 544 9.40 13.12 -26.33
C ILE A 544 8.55 11.88 -26.60
N THR A 545 8.13 11.17 -25.55
CA THR A 545 7.33 9.95 -25.66
C THR A 545 6.01 10.19 -26.40
N LEU A 546 5.37 11.35 -26.18
CA LEU A 546 4.09 11.70 -26.79
C LEU A 546 4.22 12.34 -28.19
N LEU A 547 5.29 13.10 -28.44
CA LEU A 547 5.39 13.96 -29.64
C LEU A 547 6.30 13.42 -30.74
N THR A 548 7.20 12.49 -30.43
CA THR A 548 8.23 12.02 -31.37
C THR A 548 7.66 11.16 -32.49
N LYS A 549 8.15 11.39 -33.70
CA LYS A 549 7.82 10.57 -34.89
C LYS A 549 8.64 9.29 -34.99
N SER A 550 9.80 9.24 -34.31
CA SER A 550 10.70 8.09 -34.40
C SER A 550 10.30 7.02 -33.40
N ASP A 551 9.98 5.84 -33.93
CA ASP A 551 9.67 4.66 -33.11
C ASP A 551 10.85 4.26 -32.22
N VAL A 552 12.09 4.51 -32.64
CA VAL A 552 13.29 4.22 -31.83
C VAL A 552 13.35 5.17 -30.64
N PHE A 553 13.25 6.48 -30.88
CA PHE A 553 13.26 7.47 -29.79
C PHE A 553 12.09 7.27 -28.83
N ARG A 554 10.88 6.96 -29.34
CA ARG A 554 9.71 6.67 -28.50
C ARG A 554 9.94 5.45 -27.61
N ARG A 555 10.54 4.38 -28.14
CA ARG A 555 10.88 3.17 -27.36
C ARG A 555 11.90 3.48 -26.28
N ILE A 556 12.97 4.21 -26.61
CA ILE A 556 14.02 4.60 -25.67
C ILE A 556 13.43 5.49 -24.57
N SER A 557 12.71 6.55 -24.94
CA SER A 557 12.12 7.50 -23.97
C SER A 557 11.11 6.81 -23.05
N THR A 558 10.25 5.94 -23.59
CA THR A 558 9.30 5.14 -22.79
C THR A 558 10.04 4.23 -21.81
N THR A 559 11.13 3.59 -22.26
CA THR A 559 11.92 2.70 -21.40
C THR A 559 12.59 3.47 -20.26
N ILE A 560 13.22 4.61 -20.56
CA ILE A 560 13.84 5.46 -19.55
C ILE A 560 12.78 5.97 -18.56
N LEU A 561 11.63 6.43 -19.06
CA LEU A 561 10.55 6.91 -18.21
C LEU A 561 10.02 5.82 -17.28
N VAL A 562 9.78 4.62 -17.81
CA VAL A 562 9.36 3.46 -16.99
C VAL A 562 10.42 3.12 -15.95
N MET A 563 11.71 3.15 -16.29
CA MET A 563 12.80 2.90 -15.33
C MET A 563 12.84 3.96 -14.23
N VAL A 564 12.76 5.25 -14.56
CA VAL A 564 12.80 6.35 -13.57
C VAL A 564 11.62 6.23 -12.59
N LEU A 565 10.41 6.02 -13.10
CA LEU A 565 9.20 5.85 -12.28
C LEU A 565 9.31 4.61 -11.39
N SER A 566 9.76 3.48 -11.96
CA SER A 566 9.91 2.22 -11.22
C SER A 566 10.98 2.32 -10.14
N ILE A 567 12.14 2.93 -10.43
CA ILE A 567 13.23 3.12 -9.47
C ILE A 567 12.78 3.99 -8.31
N SER A 568 12.08 5.09 -8.59
CA SER A 568 11.53 5.95 -7.55
C SER A 568 10.52 5.18 -6.68
N GLY A 569 9.46 4.62 -7.27
CA GLY A 569 8.44 3.92 -6.51
C GLY A 569 8.97 2.71 -5.73
N PHE A 570 9.76 1.86 -6.38
CA PHE A 570 10.31 0.65 -5.75
C PHE A 570 11.30 0.96 -4.61
N SER A 571 11.90 2.16 -4.59
CA SER A 571 12.83 2.59 -3.52
C SER A 571 12.15 3.12 -2.27
N VAL A 572 10.82 3.27 -2.27
CA VAL A 572 10.05 3.66 -1.08
C VAL A 572 9.97 2.50 -0.09
N ASN A 573 9.64 1.31 -0.59
CA ASN A 573 9.55 0.08 0.18
C ASN A 573 10.90 -0.64 0.18
N PRO A 574 11.54 -0.89 1.34
CA PRO A 574 12.75 -1.72 1.35
C PRO A 574 12.43 -3.13 0.87
N VAL A 575 13.44 -3.84 0.38
CA VAL A 575 13.38 -5.29 0.19
C VAL A 575 14.08 -5.89 1.41
N GLN A 576 13.32 -6.54 2.27
CA GLN A 576 13.81 -7.10 3.52
C GLN A 576 13.76 -8.64 3.48
N TYR A 577 14.84 -9.26 3.95
CA TYR A 577 14.91 -10.68 4.23
C TYR A 577 14.41 -10.95 5.66
N SER A 578 13.48 -11.90 5.77
CA SER A 578 12.91 -12.38 7.04
C SER A 578 12.15 -11.32 7.85
N THR A 579 11.62 -11.78 8.99
CA THR A 579 10.88 -10.98 9.98
C THR A 579 11.60 -10.93 11.31
N ASP A 580 12.88 -11.31 11.33
CA ASP A 580 13.68 -11.47 12.55
C ASP A 580 13.78 -10.14 13.32
N ALA A 581 13.76 -9.01 12.61
CA ALA A 581 13.74 -7.68 13.21
C ALA A 581 12.56 -7.46 14.19
N LEU A 582 11.42 -8.12 13.98
CA LEU A 582 10.25 -8.07 14.87
C LEU A 582 10.12 -9.31 15.78
N THR A 583 10.52 -10.48 15.28
CA THR A 583 10.17 -11.77 15.89
C THR A 583 11.31 -12.49 16.61
N ARG A 584 12.56 -12.20 16.25
CA ARG A 584 13.75 -12.86 16.82
C ARG A 584 14.67 -11.84 17.46
N GLN A 585 14.12 -11.13 18.43
CA GLN A 585 14.85 -10.16 19.23
C GLN A 585 15.09 -10.73 20.63
N PRO A 586 16.27 -10.54 21.24
CA PRO A 586 16.54 -11.08 22.56
C PRO A 586 15.55 -10.60 23.64
N VAL A 587 15.00 -9.39 23.51
CA VAL A 587 13.96 -8.89 24.41
C VAL A 587 12.64 -9.67 24.27
N VAL A 588 12.29 -10.07 23.06
CA VAL A 588 11.10 -10.89 22.80
C VAL A 588 11.29 -12.29 23.40
N GLU A 589 12.46 -12.89 23.20
CA GLU A 589 12.81 -14.20 23.77
C GLU A 589 12.76 -14.19 25.30
N GLU A 590 13.28 -13.14 25.94
CA GLU A 590 13.25 -13.01 27.40
C GLU A 590 11.82 -12.81 27.94
N VAL A 591 10.99 -12.00 27.27
CA VAL A 591 9.58 -11.85 27.65
C VAL A 591 8.81 -13.16 27.48
N GLN A 592 9.00 -13.86 26.35
CA GLN A 592 8.38 -15.18 26.12
C GLN A 592 8.82 -16.22 27.15
N LYS A 593 10.08 -16.18 27.59
CA LYS A 593 10.60 -17.06 28.65
C LYS A 593 9.97 -16.76 30.01
N VAL A 594 9.72 -15.49 30.33
CA VAL A 594 8.99 -15.12 31.56
C VAL A 594 7.54 -15.57 31.47
N ASP A 595 6.86 -15.26 30.36
CA ASP A 595 5.44 -15.54 30.17
C ASP A 595 5.14 -17.05 30.08
N SER A 596 5.98 -17.83 29.40
CA SER A 596 5.80 -19.30 29.30
C SER A 596 5.90 -20.04 30.63
N LYS A 597 6.69 -19.52 31.59
CA LYS A 597 6.76 -20.10 32.94
C LYS A 597 5.53 -19.83 33.76
N SER A 598 4.94 -18.65 33.58
CA SER A 598 3.83 -18.19 34.38
C SER A 598 3.04 -17.16 33.58
N PRO A 599 2.08 -17.60 32.74
CA PRO A 599 1.38 -16.70 31.84
C PRO A 599 0.68 -15.56 32.57
N GLY A 600 0.70 -14.39 31.98
CA GLY A 600 0.06 -13.22 32.55
C GLY A 600 -0.15 -12.12 31.55
N LYS A 601 -0.85 -11.08 31.98
CA LYS A 601 -1.05 -9.91 31.15
C LYS A 601 0.06 -8.90 31.34
N TRP A 602 0.57 -8.39 30.22
CA TRP A 602 1.66 -7.43 30.18
C TRP A 602 1.15 -6.01 29.97
N ILE A 603 1.96 -5.05 30.39
CA ILE A 603 1.90 -3.67 29.93
C ILE A 603 3.33 -3.20 29.64
N VAL A 604 3.49 -2.33 28.65
CA VAL A 604 4.79 -1.70 28.40
C VAL A 604 4.76 -0.28 28.92
N ALA A 605 5.79 0.16 29.64
CA ALA A 605 5.87 1.48 30.26
C ALA A 605 7.17 2.21 29.90
N GLY A 606 7.11 3.54 29.86
CA GLY A 606 8.23 4.42 29.55
C GLY A 606 8.32 4.79 28.06
N GLY A 607 9.53 5.13 27.61
CA GLY A 607 9.82 5.55 26.24
C GLY A 607 9.36 4.53 25.20
N ASP A 608 8.72 5.02 24.13
CA ASP A 608 8.20 4.20 23.01
C ASP A 608 7.31 3.02 23.41
N SER A 609 6.71 3.06 24.60
CA SER A 609 5.86 1.99 25.15
C SER A 609 4.73 1.57 24.21
N HIS A 610 4.13 2.52 23.50
CA HIS A 610 3.06 2.24 22.53
C HIS A 610 3.52 1.41 21.32
N LEU A 611 4.81 1.48 20.95
CA LEU A 611 5.39 0.68 19.87
C LEU A 611 5.78 -0.70 20.38
N PHE A 612 6.54 -0.77 21.47
CA PHE A 612 6.95 -2.05 22.04
C PHE A 612 5.77 -2.94 22.48
N ALA A 613 4.63 -2.34 22.86
CA ALA A 613 3.39 -3.10 23.08
C ALA A 613 2.91 -3.85 21.81
N GLN A 614 3.10 -3.27 20.62
CA GLN A 614 2.79 -3.93 19.35
C GLN A 614 3.76 -5.09 19.07
N MET A 615 5.04 -4.91 19.42
CA MET A 615 6.03 -5.99 19.31
C MET A 615 5.65 -7.18 20.20
N LEU A 616 5.15 -6.94 21.41
CA LEU A 616 4.71 -8.01 22.32
C LEU A 616 3.52 -8.81 21.74
N VAL A 617 2.45 -8.12 21.31
CA VAL A 617 1.27 -8.80 20.73
C VAL A 617 1.56 -9.50 19.42
N ALA A 618 2.47 -8.96 18.59
CA ALA A 618 2.93 -9.63 17.36
C ALA A 618 3.57 -11.00 17.65
N ASN A 619 4.13 -11.16 18.86
CA ASN A 619 4.80 -12.37 19.33
C ASN A 619 3.95 -13.17 20.34
N GLY A 620 2.64 -12.93 20.36
CA GLY A 620 1.68 -13.73 21.12
C GLY A 620 1.53 -13.35 22.60
N ILE A 621 2.14 -12.25 23.04
CA ILE A 621 2.12 -11.82 24.45
C ILE A 621 0.92 -10.89 24.72
N PRO A 622 -0.04 -11.27 25.57
CA PRO A 622 -1.22 -10.45 25.87
C PRO A 622 -0.83 -9.11 26.51
N THR A 623 -1.15 -7.99 25.87
CA THR A 623 -0.65 -6.66 26.28
C THR A 623 -1.76 -5.61 26.38
N SER A 624 -1.89 -4.99 27.55
CA SER A 624 -2.95 -4.03 27.88
C SER A 624 -2.88 -2.72 27.10
N ASN A 625 -1.69 -2.22 26.77
CA ASN A 625 -1.51 -0.95 26.07
C ASN A 625 -1.17 -1.08 24.58
N ALA A 626 -1.41 -2.27 24.01
CA ALA A 626 -1.41 -2.45 22.57
C ALA A 626 -2.54 -1.63 21.91
N LEU A 627 -2.50 -1.52 20.59
CA LEU A 627 -3.34 -0.56 19.85
C LEU A 627 -4.83 -0.79 20.14
N SER A 628 -5.51 0.27 20.57
CA SER A 628 -6.95 0.29 20.80
C SER A 628 -7.62 0.86 19.56
N VAL A 629 -8.23 -0.02 18.77
CA VAL A 629 -9.00 0.40 17.58
C VAL A 629 -10.33 0.99 17.99
N THR A 630 -11.06 0.27 18.86
CA THR A 630 -12.18 0.82 19.62
C THR A 630 -11.76 1.09 21.06
N PRO A 631 -12.43 1.99 21.81
CA PRO A 631 -12.06 2.30 23.18
C PRO A 631 -12.26 1.10 24.12
N ASP A 632 -11.24 0.81 24.94
CA ASP A 632 -11.35 -0.21 25.98
C ASP A 632 -12.16 0.30 27.19
N TRP A 633 -13.48 0.20 27.10
CA TRP A 633 -14.38 0.68 28.15
C TRP A 633 -14.17 -0.01 29.50
N LYS A 634 -13.62 -1.22 29.55
CA LYS A 634 -13.32 -1.91 30.81
C LYS A 634 -12.17 -1.22 31.54
N LEU A 635 -11.11 -0.89 30.82
CA LEU A 635 -9.98 -0.10 31.33
C LEU A 635 -10.44 1.31 31.75
N TRP A 636 -11.17 2.01 30.89
CA TRP A 636 -11.53 3.40 31.15
C TRP A 636 -12.52 3.60 32.30
N ARG A 637 -13.41 2.64 32.56
CA ARG A 637 -14.29 2.68 33.74
C ARG A 637 -13.53 2.57 35.06
N ILE A 638 -12.35 1.95 35.06
CA ILE A 638 -11.49 1.85 36.26
C ILE A 638 -10.72 3.15 36.45
N LEU A 639 -10.13 3.70 35.37
CA LEU A 639 -9.29 4.91 35.43
C LEU A 639 -10.08 6.22 35.54
N ASP A 640 -11.24 6.32 34.91
CA ASP A 640 -12.05 7.54 34.86
C ASP A 640 -13.53 7.22 35.15
N LYS A 641 -13.82 6.90 36.42
CA LYS A 641 -15.18 6.63 36.90
C LYS A 641 -16.16 7.79 36.61
N SER A 642 -15.67 9.02 36.58
CA SER A 642 -16.46 10.23 36.33
C SER A 642 -16.75 10.49 34.85
N GLY A 643 -16.00 9.88 33.93
CA GLY A 643 -16.07 10.15 32.49
C GLY A 643 -15.49 11.52 32.07
N ARG A 644 -14.72 12.19 32.94
CA ARG A 644 -14.14 13.52 32.71
C ARG A 644 -13.26 13.57 31.45
N TYR A 645 -12.55 12.49 31.15
CA TYR A 645 -11.60 12.39 30.04
C TYR A 645 -12.15 11.62 28.84
N ARG A 646 -13.46 11.32 28.80
CA ARG A 646 -14.08 10.52 27.73
C ARG A 646 -13.83 11.04 26.33
N ARG A 647 -13.72 12.36 26.14
CA ARG A 647 -13.40 12.94 24.83
C ARG A 647 -11.98 12.61 24.34
N ALA A 648 -11.04 12.39 25.28
CA ALA A 648 -9.69 11.99 24.95
C ALA A 648 -9.64 10.53 24.49
N TYR A 649 -10.16 9.60 25.30
CA TYR A 649 -10.01 8.17 25.01
C TYR A 649 -11.09 7.54 24.13
N ASN A 650 -12.18 8.23 23.79
CA ASN A 650 -13.20 7.74 22.86
C ASN A 650 -12.76 7.87 21.38
N ARG A 651 -11.71 7.13 21.01
CA ARG A 651 -11.10 7.13 19.67
C ARG A 651 -10.20 5.92 19.43
N TYR A 652 -9.87 5.71 18.17
CA TYR A 652 -8.67 4.96 17.77
C TYR A 652 -7.41 5.63 18.36
N ALA A 653 -6.61 4.90 19.13
CA ALA A 653 -5.37 5.45 19.68
C ALA A 653 -4.30 4.42 20.09
N PHE A 654 -3.05 4.82 19.88
CA PHE A 654 -1.89 4.32 20.60
C PHE A 654 -1.89 4.81 22.05
N MET A 655 -1.53 3.93 22.99
CA MET A 655 -1.44 4.27 24.41
C MET A 655 0.00 4.20 24.91
N SER A 656 0.61 5.37 25.13
CA SER A 656 1.89 5.49 25.82
C SER A 656 1.66 5.53 27.33
N VAL A 657 2.39 4.71 28.07
CA VAL A 657 2.18 4.52 29.51
C VAL A 657 3.34 5.10 30.29
N MET A 658 3.02 5.94 31.26
CA MET A 658 3.96 6.45 32.27
C MET A 658 3.57 5.92 33.64
N LEU A 659 4.55 5.50 34.44
CA LEU A 659 4.33 5.03 35.80
C LEU A 659 4.69 6.13 36.80
N VAL A 660 3.90 6.22 37.86
CA VAL A 660 4.17 7.07 39.01
C VAL A 660 4.22 6.25 40.29
N ASP A 661 4.97 6.77 41.26
CA ASP A 661 5.19 6.23 42.62
C ASP A 661 4.34 6.94 43.68
N ARG A 662 3.33 7.72 43.26
CA ARG A 662 2.40 8.43 44.13
C ARG A 662 0.94 8.21 43.76
N PRO A 663 0.01 8.38 44.71
CA PRO A 663 -1.42 8.49 44.40
C PRO A 663 -1.66 9.66 43.46
N LEU A 664 -2.41 9.42 42.38
CA LEU A 664 -2.80 10.48 41.44
C LEU A 664 -3.88 11.35 42.07
N LYS A 665 -3.68 12.67 42.07
CA LYS A 665 -4.74 13.60 42.51
C LYS A 665 -5.82 13.72 41.45
N SER A 666 -7.05 14.04 41.83
CA SER A 666 -8.20 14.17 40.92
C SER A 666 -8.05 15.27 39.85
N ASP A 667 -7.13 16.21 40.06
CA ASP A 667 -6.80 17.33 39.17
C ASP A 667 -5.57 17.07 38.28
N GLU A 668 -4.77 16.02 38.53
CA GLU A 668 -3.71 15.63 37.62
C GLU A 668 -4.29 15.12 36.29
N LYS A 669 -3.75 15.60 35.17
CA LYS A 669 -4.18 15.15 33.83
C LYS A 669 -3.75 13.71 33.62
N MET A 670 -4.62 12.77 33.97
CA MET A 670 -4.40 11.32 33.79
C MET A 670 -4.24 10.92 32.31
N VAL A 671 -4.85 11.70 31.40
CA VAL A 671 -4.83 11.45 29.96
C VAL A 671 -4.56 12.76 29.22
N THR A 672 -3.55 12.76 28.36
CA THR A 672 -3.30 13.85 27.41
C THR A 672 -3.22 13.31 25.98
N THR A 673 -3.61 14.14 25.02
CA THR A 673 -3.48 13.84 23.59
C THR A 673 -2.37 14.71 23.00
N GLY A 674 -1.29 14.10 22.51
CA GLY A 674 -0.25 14.80 21.74
C GLY A 674 -0.54 14.85 20.24
N ALA A 675 -1.09 13.76 19.68
CA ALA A 675 -1.51 13.61 18.28
C ALA A 675 -2.97 13.14 18.21
N PHE A 676 -3.58 13.12 17.02
CA PHE A 676 -4.97 12.70 16.84
C PHE A 676 -5.23 11.26 17.29
N ASP A 677 -4.24 10.38 17.13
CA ASP A 677 -4.27 8.93 17.35
C ASP A 677 -3.32 8.48 18.48
N ARG A 678 -2.92 9.38 19.39
CA ARG A 678 -2.06 9.04 20.53
C ARG A 678 -2.62 9.57 21.85
N LEU A 679 -2.59 8.69 22.85
CA LEU A 679 -2.90 8.97 24.25
C LEU A 679 -1.66 8.71 25.09
N ASP A 680 -1.31 9.68 25.93
CA ASP A 680 -0.36 9.46 27.01
C ASP A 680 -1.16 9.29 28.31
N VAL A 681 -0.93 8.18 29.01
CA VAL A 681 -1.72 7.74 30.15
C VAL A 681 -0.81 7.44 31.33
N ILE A 682 -1.18 7.98 32.49
CA ILE A 682 -0.43 7.81 33.72
C ILE A 682 -1.09 6.72 34.58
N PHE A 683 -0.31 5.75 35.04
CA PHE A 683 -0.75 4.65 35.88
C PHE A 683 0.05 4.57 37.19
N ASN A 684 -0.60 4.13 38.25
CA ASN A 684 0.06 3.55 39.42
C ASN A 684 -0.04 2.01 39.44
N LEU A 685 0.76 1.35 40.28
CA LEU A 685 0.81 -0.12 40.35
C LEU A 685 -0.52 -0.76 40.77
N GLU A 686 -1.27 -0.12 41.66
CA GLU A 686 -2.58 -0.61 42.11
C GLU A 686 -3.59 -0.63 40.95
N GLN A 687 -3.65 0.43 40.15
CA GLN A 687 -4.51 0.51 38.97
C GLN A 687 -4.15 -0.55 37.93
N LEU A 688 -2.85 -0.78 37.70
CA LEU A 688 -2.39 -1.85 36.82
C LEU A 688 -2.88 -3.22 37.31
N HIS A 689 -2.77 -3.50 38.61
CA HIS A 689 -3.28 -4.73 39.18
C HIS A 689 -4.81 -4.85 39.03
N GLN A 690 -5.57 -3.76 39.25
CA GLN A 690 -7.03 -3.74 39.10
C GLN A 690 -7.50 -4.03 37.65
N ILE A 691 -6.72 -3.65 36.64
CA ILE A 691 -7.01 -4.01 35.23
C ILE A 691 -6.46 -5.40 34.85
N GLY A 692 -5.92 -6.15 35.82
CA GLY A 692 -5.42 -7.51 35.63
C GLY A 692 -4.02 -7.60 35.01
N VAL A 693 -3.24 -6.51 35.03
CA VAL A 693 -1.83 -6.55 34.62
C VAL A 693 -1.02 -7.25 35.71
N ARG A 694 -0.17 -8.18 35.27
CA ARG A 694 0.77 -8.90 36.11
C ARG A 694 2.20 -8.49 35.85
N TYR A 695 2.56 -8.27 34.59
CA TYR A 695 3.92 -7.99 34.16
C TYR A 695 4.05 -6.60 33.54
N ILE A 696 5.19 -5.96 33.76
CA ILE A 696 5.55 -4.66 33.20
C ILE A 696 6.86 -4.83 32.42
N LEU A 697 6.88 -4.50 31.14
CA LEU A 697 8.12 -4.28 30.40
C LEU A 697 8.42 -2.78 30.45
N ALA A 698 9.43 -2.38 31.22
CA ALA A 698 9.74 -0.97 31.44
C ALA A 698 11.01 -0.53 30.70
N ALA A 699 10.94 0.63 30.06
CA ALA A 699 12.12 1.36 29.59
C ALA A 699 12.70 2.18 30.76
N GLY A 700 13.78 1.68 31.36
CA GLY A 700 14.40 2.25 32.57
C GLY A 700 14.13 1.43 33.83
N ASP A 701 14.78 1.84 34.93
CA ASP A 701 14.65 1.16 36.22
C ASP A 701 13.43 1.67 36.98
N ILE A 702 12.53 0.75 37.33
CA ILE A 702 11.33 1.03 38.13
C ILE A 702 11.31 0.29 39.47
N HIS A 703 12.42 -0.34 39.89
CA HIS A 703 12.53 -1.10 41.14
C HIS A 703 12.14 -0.30 42.40
N THR A 704 12.31 1.02 42.35
CA THR A 704 12.02 1.91 43.47
C THR A 704 10.54 2.30 43.59
N ILE A 705 9.71 2.03 42.57
CA ILE A 705 8.29 2.40 42.59
C ILE A 705 7.53 1.51 43.58
N THR A 706 6.97 2.14 44.63
CA THR A 706 6.15 1.46 45.65
C THR A 706 4.94 2.32 46.04
N ILE A 707 3.71 1.77 45.99
CA ILE A 707 2.47 2.46 46.37
C ILE A 707 1.53 1.49 47.09
N ASN A 708 0.96 1.86 48.24
CA ASN A 708 -0.09 1.10 48.94
C ASN A 708 0.21 -0.41 49.10
N LYS A 709 1.50 -0.75 49.37
CA LYS A 709 2.05 -2.13 49.45
C LYS A 709 2.23 -2.88 48.12
N TYR A 710 1.89 -2.28 46.99
CA TYR A 710 2.30 -2.77 45.68
C TYR A 710 3.74 -2.39 45.40
N ARG A 711 4.54 -3.37 44.99
CA ARG A 711 5.93 -3.18 44.55
C ARG A 711 6.18 -3.98 43.28
N VAL A 712 7.31 -3.76 42.64
CA VAL A 712 7.74 -4.55 41.50
C VAL A 712 8.92 -5.45 41.86
N ARG A 713 9.03 -6.58 41.19
CA ARG A 713 10.20 -7.48 41.25
C ARG A 713 10.67 -7.75 39.83
N GLN A 714 11.95 -7.55 39.55
CA GLN A 714 12.52 -7.96 38.26
C GLN A 714 12.47 -9.49 38.13
N VAL A 715 11.97 -9.96 37.00
CA VAL A 715 11.78 -11.39 36.72
C VAL A 715 12.54 -11.89 35.50
N GLY A 716 13.29 -11.01 34.85
CA GLY A 716 14.15 -11.34 33.70
C GLY A 716 15.24 -10.30 33.45
N ALA A 717 16.09 -10.59 32.47
CA ALA A 717 17.24 -9.76 32.14
C ALA A 717 16.84 -8.43 31.47
N THR A 718 17.62 -7.37 31.72
CA THR A 718 17.52 -6.11 30.98
C THR A 718 18.16 -6.27 29.61
N ILE A 719 17.39 -6.04 28.55
CA ILE A 719 17.85 -6.19 27.16
C ILE A 719 17.47 -4.93 26.39
N SER A 720 18.46 -4.31 25.73
CA SER A 720 18.26 -3.06 24.95
C SER A 720 17.58 -1.94 25.76
N GLY A 721 17.80 -1.87 27.08
CA GLY A 721 17.20 -0.88 27.97
C GLY A 721 15.77 -1.20 28.43
N LEU A 722 15.24 -2.37 28.08
CA LEU A 722 13.92 -2.86 28.50
C LEU A 722 14.08 -3.96 29.55
N THR A 723 13.37 -3.84 30.67
CA THR A 723 13.44 -4.78 31.79
C THR A 723 12.06 -5.33 32.13
N PRO A 724 11.89 -6.67 32.24
CA PRO A 724 10.63 -7.28 32.67
C PRO A 724 10.52 -7.34 34.20
N TYR A 725 9.40 -6.84 34.71
CA TYR A 725 9.03 -6.81 36.12
C TYR A 725 7.69 -7.51 36.35
N GLU A 726 7.51 -8.10 37.54
CA GLU A 726 6.25 -8.62 38.05
C GLU A 726 5.72 -7.70 39.16
N ILE A 727 4.41 -7.40 39.12
CA ILE A 727 3.72 -6.68 40.20
C ILE A 727 3.51 -7.63 41.36
N ILE A 728 4.06 -7.28 42.53
CA ILE A 728 3.88 -8.00 43.78
C ILE A 728 2.76 -7.32 44.58
N THR A 729 1.80 -8.12 45.00
CA THR A 729 0.64 -7.68 45.79
C THR A 729 0.85 -7.95 47.28
N PRO A 730 0.17 -7.22 48.16
CA PRO A 730 0.20 -7.50 49.60
C PRO A 730 -0.36 -8.88 50.02
N GLN A 731 -0.98 -9.64 49.11
CA GLN A 731 -1.47 -11.00 49.39
C GLN A 731 -0.50 -12.11 48.91
N SER A 732 0.59 -11.73 48.23
CA SER A 732 1.56 -12.65 47.62
C SER A 732 2.89 -12.75 48.38
N GLU A 733 2.98 -12.08 49.53
CA GLU A 733 3.94 -12.38 50.61
C GLU A 733 3.31 -13.39 51.56
#